data_AF-A0A8C9QKA3-F1
#
_entry.id   AF-A0A8C9QKA3-F1
#
_cell.length_a   1.000
_cell.length_b   1.000
_cell.length_c   1.000
_cell.angle_alpha   90.00
_cell.angle_beta   90.00
_cell.angle_gamma   90.00
#
_symmetry.space_group_name_H-M   'P 1'
#
loop_
_entity.id
_entity.type
_entity.pdbx_description
1 polymer ?
#
loop_
_entity_poly.entity_id
_entity_poly.type
_entity_poly.pdbx_seq_one_letter_code
_entity_poly.pdbx_strand_id
1 'polypeptide(L)'
;MVGEGPYLISDLDRRGQRRSFSERYDPSLKTMIPVRPYARLASNPVDDAGLLSFATFSWLTPMMVRGYRHTLTVDTLPPLSPYDSSDTNARRFRILWDKEVERVGPEKASLGQVAWKFQRTRVLMDILANILCIIMSAIGPTVLIHQILQHTESSSRKVWVGISLCMALFATEVTKVLFWALAWAINYRTAIRLKVALSTLVFENLVSFKTLTHFSVGEVLNILSSDSYSLFEAALFCPLPATIPILMAVCAVYAYFILGPTALIGIFVYIIFIPIQMFMARLNSAFRRSAISVTDKRVQTMNEFLTCIKLIKMYAWERSFTNTIRDIRKRERKLLEKAGYVQSGNSALAPIVSTIAIVLTFSCHILLRRNLTAPVAFSVIAMFNVMKFSIAILPFSVKAMAEANVSLRKILIDKSPPSYITQPEDPDIVLLLANATLTWEQETSKKNNSKKAQDQKRRFVKKQRQEVYAEHSPSAQGVAGSEEQSDGPKSILHNISFVVRKGKVLGICGNVGSGKSSLIAALLGQMQLQKGIVAVNGTLAYVSQQAWIFHGSVRENILFGEKYDHQRYQHTVRVCGLLKDLRSLPYGDLTEIGERGLNLSGGQRQRISLARAVYSDRQLYLLDDPLSSVDAHVGKHVFEECIKKTLRGKTVVLVTHQLQFLESCDEVILLEDGEICEKGTHKELMEERGHYAKLIHNLRGLQFKDPEHIYNEAMVEALQESSEEMDEDAGTVRL
;
A
#
# COMPACT_ATOMS: atom_id res chain seq x y z
N MET A 1 12.71 1.30 27.11
CA MET A 1 14.13 0.90 27.26
C MET A 1 14.20 -0.60 27.03
N VAL A 2 14.59 -1.01 25.83
CA VAL A 2 14.89 -2.40 25.49
C VAL A 2 16.40 -2.44 25.33
N GLY A 3 17.05 -3.33 26.09
CA GLY A 3 18.49 -3.37 26.22
C GLY A 3 19.21 -3.54 24.89
N GLU A 4 20.25 -2.72 24.70
CA GLU A 4 21.30 -2.96 23.73
C GLU A 4 22.02 -4.25 24.12
N GLY A 5 21.56 -5.37 23.57
CA GLY A 5 22.31 -6.63 23.61
C GLY A 5 23.57 -6.50 22.76
N PRO A 6 24.74 -6.99 23.23
CA PRO A 6 26.05 -6.81 22.58
C PRO A 6 26.23 -7.56 21.24
N TYR A 7 25.14 -8.05 20.62
CA TYR A 7 25.15 -8.76 19.33
C TYR A 7 24.54 -7.93 18.18
N LEU A 8 24.16 -6.67 18.45
CA LEU A 8 23.50 -5.76 17.50
C LEU A 8 24.38 -4.57 17.06
N ILE A 9 25.71 -4.70 17.14
CA ILE A 9 26.58 -3.81 16.36
C ILE A 9 26.34 -4.16 14.89
N SER A 10 25.63 -3.28 14.20
CA SER A 10 25.03 -3.61 12.91
C SER A 10 26.09 -4.01 11.88
N ASP A 11 25.77 -5.04 11.10
CA ASP A 11 26.51 -5.44 9.90
C ASP A 11 26.62 -4.34 8.83
N LEU A 12 26.03 -3.16 9.07
CA LEU A 12 25.71 -2.13 8.09
C LEU A 12 26.23 -0.72 8.47
N ASP A 13 26.69 -0.47 9.70
CA ASP A 13 27.13 0.87 10.15
C ASP A 13 28.56 1.23 9.74
N ARG A 14 29.36 0.29 9.22
CA ARG A 14 30.67 0.59 8.64
C ARG A 14 30.53 0.94 7.16
N ARG A 15 30.07 2.16 6.86
CA ARG A 15 30.18 2.75 5.52
C ARG A 15 31.66 2.82 5.12
N GLY A 16 32.14 1.85 4.34
CA GLY A 16 33.45 1.92 3.68
C GLY A 16 34.40 0.73 3.86
N GLN A 17 34.23 -0.14 4.87
CA GLN A 17 35.08 -1.33 5.00
C GLN A 17 34.50 -2.52 4.22
N ARG A 18 35.21 -2.98 3.18
CA ARG A 18 34.91 -4.27 2.52
C ARG A 18 35.22 -5.39 3.50
N ARG A 19 34.17 -6.00 4.07
CA ARG A 19 34.31 -7.25 4.84
C ARG A 19 34.95 -8.35 3.99
N SER A 20 35.71 -9.23 4.65
CA SER A 20 36.17 -10.46 4.01
C SER A 20 34.97 -11.36 3.65
N PHE A 21 35.15 -12.27 2.70
CA PHE A 21 34.10 -13.22 2.32
C PHE A 21 33.61 -14.03 3.54
N SER A 22 34.52 -14.44 4.42
CA SER A 22 34.21 -15.21 5.62
C SER A 22 33.32 -14.43 6.59
N GLU A 23 33.63 -13.17 6.90
CA GLU A 23 32.83 -12.34 7.81
C GLU A 23 31.42 -12.03 7.29
N ARG A 24 31.27 -11.92 5.96
CA ARG A 24 29.98 -11.58 5.35
C ARG A 24 29.02 -12.77 5.33
N TYR A 25 29.55 -13.97 5.17
CA TYR A 25 28.75 -15.18 5.01
C TYR A 25 28.82 -16.12 6.21
N ASP A 26 29.52 -15.76 7.30
CA ASP A 26 29.66 -16.58 8.51
C ASP A 26 28.32 -17.18 8.99
N PRO A 27 27.20 -16.43 9.12
CA PRO A 27 25.91 -17.02 9.49
C PRO A 27 25.37 -18.04 8.48
N SER A 28 25.61 -17.82 7.19
CA SER A 28 25.19 -18.74 6.12
C SER A 28 26.12 -19.94 5.99
N LEU A 29 27.40 -19.79 6.29
CA LEU A 29 28.39 -20.88 6.33
C LEU A 29 28.16 -21.78 7.55
N LYS A 30 27.72 -21.21 8.66
CA LYS A 30 27.27 -21.94 9.85
C LYS A 30 26.13 -22.90 9.54
N THR A 31 25.14 -22.49 8.73
CA THR A 31 24.06 -23.38 8.27
C THR A 31 24.51 -24.46 7.28
N MET A 32 25.71 -24.36 6.69
CA MET A 32 26.27 -25.40 5.80
C MET A 32 26.93 -26.55 6.57
N ILE A 33 27.06 -26.46 7.90
CA ILE A 33 27.57 -27.55 8.72
C ILE A 33 26.49 -28.66 8.78
N PRO A 34 26.80 -29.93 8.44
CA PRO A 34 25.80 -30.96 8.19
C PRO A 34 24.89 -31.26 9.38
N VAL A 35 25.44 -31.40 10.59
CA VAL A 35 24.67 -31.71 11.81
C VAL A 35 25.10 -30.79 12.94
N ARG A 36 24.11 -30.20 13.63
CA ARG A 36 24.29 -29.38 14.82
C ARG A 36 23.32 -29.84 15.90
N PRO A 37 23.77 -30.61 16.91
CA PRO A 37 22.87 -31.23 17.88
C PRO A 37 22.20 -30.21 18.83
N TYR A 38 22.90 -29.13 19.19
CA TYR A 38 22.39 -28.11 20.12
C TYR A 38 21.45 -27.07 19.48
N ALA A 39 21.25 -27.12 18.16
CA ALA A 39 20.41 -26.17 17.42
C ALA A 39 18.93 -26.16 17.88
N ARG A 40 18.43 -27.28 18.41
CA ARG A 40 17.04 -27.43 18.87
C ARG A 40 16.75 -26.75 20.20
N LEU A 41 17.79 -26.40 20.98
CA LEU A 41 17.69 -25.70 22.26
C LEU A 41 17.96 -24.19 22.13
N ALA A 42 18.36 -23.73 20.94
CA ALA A 42 18.60 -22.31 20.70
C ALA A 42 17.30 -21.51 20.81
N SER A 43 17.43 -20.23 21.18
CA SER A 43 16.29 -19.29 21.23
C SER A 43 15.61 -19.17 19.87
N ASN A 44 16.37 -19.24 18.77
CA ASN A 44 15.83 -19.39 17.43
C ASN A 44 16.36 -20.68 16.77
N PRO A 45 15.52 -21.72 16.61
CA PRO A 45 15.96 -23.02 16.09
C PRO A 45 16.31 -23.01 14.59
N VAL A 46 15.96 -21.96 13.85
CA VAL A 46 16.27 -21.82 12.40
C VAL A 46 17.70 -21.37 12.19
N ASP A 47 18.18 -20.40 12.98
CA ASP A 47 19.48 -19.76 12.77
C ASP A 47 20.65 -20.67 13.15
N ASP A 48 20.43 -21.57 14.12
CA ASP A 48 21.42 -22.55 14.54
C ASP A 48 21.30 -23.90 13.84
N ALA A 49 20.29 -24.08 12.96
CA ALA A 49 20.09 -25.32 12.24
C ALA A 49 21.31 -25.70 11.37
N GLY A 50 21.74 -26.96 11.47
CA GLY A 50 22.68 -27.54 10.49
C GLY A 50 22.01 -27.77 9.13
N LEU A 51 22.80 -28.04 8.09
CA LEU A 51 22.33 -28.16 6.70
C LEU A 51 21.20 -29.18 6.56
N LEU A 52 21.34 -30.36 7.18
CA LEU A 52 20.32 -31.40 7.11
C LEU A 52 19.05 -30.99 7.85
N SER A 53 19.18 -30.36 9.02
CA SER A 53 18.02 -29.86 9.78
C SER A 53 17.30 -28.73 9.04
N PHE A 54 18.05 -27.85 8.37
CA PHE A 54 17.54 -26.76 7.57
C PHE A 54 16.82 -27.27 6.32
N ALA A 55 17.42 -28.18 5.57
CA ALA A 55 16.85 -28.74 4.34
C ALA A 55 15.62 -29.64 4.62
N THR A 56 15.64 -30.41 5.71
CA THR A 56 14.51 -31.31 6.08
C THR A 56 13.44 -30.62 6.92
N PHE A 57 13.62 -29.34 7.26
CA PHE A 57 12.75 -28.61 8.19
C PHE A 57 12.58 -29.27 9.57
N SER A 58 13.54 -30.12 9.99
CA SER A 58 13.48 -30.83 11.28
C SER A 58 13.47 -29.89 12.49
N TRP A 59 13.94 -28.65 12.34
CA TRP A 59 13.89 -27.63 13.38
C TRP A 59 12.45 -27.22 13.75
N LEU A 60 11.47 -27.44 12.87
CA LEU A 60 10.05 -27.12 13.11
C LEU A 60 9.32 -28.23 13.90
N THR A 61 9.86 -29.45 13.94
CA THR A 61 9.22 -30.62 14.56
C THR A 61 8.80 -30.39 16.02
N PRO A 62 9.63 -29.81 16.91
CA PRO A 62 9.23 -29.55 18.30
C PRO A 62 8.00 -28.65 18.41
N MET A 63 7.91 -27.63 17.54
CA MET A 63 6.77 -26.73 17.48
C MET A 63 5.52 -27.43 16.96
N MET A 64 5.64 -28.28 15.94
CA MET A 64 4.51 -29.08 15.43
C MET A 64 3.97 -30.05 16.49
N VAL A 65 4.85 -30.72 17.23
CA VAL A 65 4.44 -31.63 18.32
C VAL A 65 3.77 -30.85 19.45
N ARG A 66 4.29 -29.66 19.79
CA ARG A 66 3.66 -28.78 20.79
C ARG A 66 2.28 -28.30 20.33
N GLY A 67 2.15 -27.89 19.07
CA GLY A 67 0.89 -27.45 18.48
C GLY A 67 -0.14 -28.56 18.29
N TYR A 68 0.31 -29.81 18.14
CA TYR A 68 -0.56 -30.99 18.15
C TYR A 68 -1.10 -31.29 19.54
N ARG A 69 -0.29 -31.09 20.59
CA ARG A 69 -0.68 -31.36 21.99
C ARG A 69 -1.42 -30.20 22.66
N HIS A 70 -1.13 -28.97 22.26
CA HIS A 70 -1.64 -27.75 22.88
C HIS A 70 -1.94 -26.68 21.83
N THR A 71 -2.88 -25.79 22.11
CA THR A 71 -3.13 -24.63 21.26
C THR A 71 -1.91 -23.70 21.26
N LEU A 72 -1.42 -23.35 20.07
CA LEU A 72 -0.34 -22.37 19.93
C LEU A 72 -0.90 -20.96 20.15
N THR A 73 -0.22 -20.21 21.00
CA THR A 73 -0.45 -18.78 21.26
C THR A 73 0.77 -17.99 20.82
N VAL A 74 0.63 -16.67 20.63
CA VAL A 74 1.75 -15.81 20.19
C VAL A 74 2.96 -15.93 21.13
N ASP A 75 2.73 -16.10 22.43
CA ASP A 75 3.79 -16.24 23.45
C ASP A 75 4.54 -17.57 23.40
N THR A 76 3.95 -18.61 22.78
CA THR A 76 4.57 -19.94 22.67
C THR A 76 5.36 -20.12 21.36
N LEU A 77 5.33 -19.12 20.48
CA LEU A 77 6.11 -19.10 19.24
C LEU A 77 7.58 -18.71 19.51
N PRO A 78 8.55 -19.31 18.79
CA PRO A 78 9.93 -18.88 18.86
C PRO A 78 10.08 -17.40 18.46
N PRO A 79 10.98 -16.64 19.10
CA PRO A 79 11.28 -15.28 18.70
C PRO A 79 11.77 -15.21 17.26
N LEU A 80 11.40 -14.14 16.56
CA LEU A 80 11.81 -13.92 15.16
C LEU A 80 13.34 -13.87 15.04
N SER A 81 13.86 -14.40 13.93
CA SER A 81 15.29 -14.32 13.62
C SER A 81 15.71 -12.85 13.43
N PRO A 82 16.80 -12.39 14.06
CA PRO A 82 17.33 -11.05 13.82
C PRO A 82 17.64 -10.79 12.34
N TYR A 83 18.05 -11.82 11.60
CA TYR A 83 18.35 -11.72 10.16
C TYR A 83 17.11 -11.60 9.27
N ASP A 84 15.95 -12.01 9.78
CA ASP A 84 14.66 -11.93 9.10
C ASP A 84 13.82 -10.72 9.56
N SER A 85 14.37 -9.89 10.46
CA SER A 85 13.74 -8.66 10.95
C SER A 85 13.52 -7.60 9.85
N SER A 86 12.52 -6.75 10.06
CA SER A 86 12.21 -5.61 9.18
C SER A 86 13.36 -4.62 9.10
N ASP A 87 13.89 -4.20 10.24
CA ASP A 87 14.88 -3.13 10.33
C ASP A 87 16.17 -3.48 9.57
N THR A 88 16.66 -4.70 9.74
CA THR A 88 17.89 -5.17 9.09
C THR A 88 17.73 -5.24 7.58
N ASN A 89 16.62 -5.81 7.11
CA ASN A 89 16.39 -6.01 5.69
C ASN A 89 16.03 -4.69 4.97
N ALA A 90 15.25 -3.82 5.60
CA ALA A 90 14.93 -2.48 5.10
C ALA A 90 16.19 -1.59 5.01
N ARG A 91 17.02 -1.56 6.06
CA ARG A 91 18.29 -0.81 6.07
C ARG A 91 19.23 -1.27 4.95
N ARG A 92 19.37 -2.60 4.77
CA ARG A 92 20.18 -3.16 3.68
C ARG A 92 19.64 -2.77 2.30
N PHE A 93 18.33 -2.82 2.10
CA PHE A 93 17.73 -2.44 0.83
C PHE A 93 17.95 -0.95 0.53
N ARG A 94 17.79 -0.07 1.54
CA ARG A 94 18.05 1.37 1.42
C ARG A 94 19.48 1.68 1.01
N ILE A 95 20.48 1.04 1.64
CA ILE A 95 21.89 1.21 1.26
C ILE A 95 22.14 0.81 -0.21
N LEU A 96 21.45 -0.23 -0.71
CA LEU A 96 21.57 -0.64 -2.11
C LEU A 96 20.85 0.32 -3.06
N TRP A 97 19.72 0.90 -2.62
CA TRP A 97 18.99 1.93 -3.35
C TRP A 97 19.82 3.21 -3.48
N ASP A 98 20.39 3.71 -2.38
CA ASP A 98 21.20 4.92 -2.37
C ASP A 98 22.41 4.78 -3.30
N LYS A 99 23.10 3.63 -3.26
CA LYS A 99 24.22 3.32 -4.18
C LYS A 99 23.82 3.26 -5.66
N GLU A 100 22.59 2.84 -5.95
CA GLU A 100 22.08 2.83 -7.33
C GLU A 100 21.81 4.26 -7.80
N VAL A 101 21.17 5.06 -6.95
CA VAL A 101 20.90 6.48 -7.20
C VAL A 101 22.19 7.28 -7.39
N GLU A 102 23.21 7.03 -6.56
CA GLU A 102 24.54 7.64 -6.70
C GLU A 102 25.23 7.25 -8.02
N ARG A 103 25.04 6.02 -8.51
CA ARG A 103 25.71 5.51 -9.71
C ARG A 103 25.06 5.99 -11.01
N VAL A 104 23.74 5.94 -11.11
CA VAL A 104 23.01 6.12 -12.38
C VAL A 104 22.21 7.44 -12.42
N GLY A 105 22.14 8.14 -11.29
CA GLY A 105 21.27 9.29 -11.08
C GLY A 105 19.83 8.88 -10.72
N PRO A 106 19.03 9.80 -10.15
CA PRO A 106 17.69 9.52 -9.65
C PRO A 106 16.70 9.10 -10.74
N GLU A 107 16.81 9.65 -11.95
CA GLU A 107 15.85 9.37 -13.04
C GLU A 107 16.03 8.00 -13.70
N LYS A 108 17.23 7.42 -13.62
CA LYS A 108 17.56 6.13 -14.25
C LYS A 108 17.68 4.99 -13.24
N ALA A 109 17.56 5.27 -11.94
CA ALA A 109 17.62 4.26 -10.89
C ALA A 109 16.46 3.27 -11.02
N SER A 110 16.76 1.97 -10.98
CA SER A 110 15.76 0.91 -11.16
C SER A 110 15.60 0.05 -9.90
N LEU A 111 14.38 0.02 -9.36
CA LEU A 111 14.03 -0.84 -8.22
C LEU A 111 14.23 -2.32 -8.52
N GLY A 112 13.97 -2.75 -9.76
CA GLY A 112 14.20 -4.13 -10.18
C GLY A 112 15.67 -4.54 -10.12
N GLN A 113 16.59 -3.64 -10.49
CA GLN A 113 18.02 -3.91 -10.37
C GLN A 113 18.49 -3.98 -8.91
N VAL A 114 17.95 -3.13 -8.05
CA VAL A 114 18.24 -3.15 -6.61
C VAL A 114 17.70 -4.42 -5.96
N ALA A 115 16.46 -4.82 -6.29
CA ALA A 115 15.87 -6.08 -5.84
C ALA A 115 16.71 -7.29 -6.30
N TRP A 116 17.19 -7.30 -7.55
CA TRP A 116 18.13 -8.33 -8.02
C TRP A 116 19.43 -8.34 -7.21
N LYS A 117 20.09 -7.18 -7.01
CA LYS A 117 21.31 -7.08 -6.21
C LYS A 117 21.11 -7.55 -4.76
N PHE A 118 19.92 -7.31 -4.19
CA PHE A 118 19.57 -7.74 -2.84
C PHE A 118 19.57 -9.26 -2.69
N GLN A 119 19.03 -9.99 -3.69
CA GLN A 119 18.84 -11.45 -3.63
C GLN A 119 19.84 -12.29 -4.44
N ARG A 120 20.66 -11.68 -5.32
CA ARG A 120 21.51 -12.38 -6.31
C ARG A 120 22.32 -13.56 -5.77
N THR A 121 22.90 -13.42 -4.58
CA THR A 121 23.78 -14.46 -4.01
C THR A 121 22.98 -15.68 -3.57
N ARG A 122 21.73 -15.48 -3.11
CA ARG A 122 20.83 -16.55 -2.66
C ARG A 122 20.18 -17.22 -3.87
N VAL A 123 19.77 -16.45 -4.86
CA VAL A 123 19.28 -16.97 -6.15
C VAL A 123 20.36 -17.81 -6.85
N LEU A 124 21.63 -17.41 -6.80
CA LEU A 124 22.72 -18.22 -7.37
C LEU A 124 22.88 -19.56 -6.63
N MET A 125 22.81 -19.57 -5.29
CA MET A 125 22.85 -20.80 -4.49
C MET A 125 21.64 -21.70 -4.77
N ASP A 126 20.46 -21.12 -4.97
CA ASP A 126 19.26 -21.85 -5.35
C ASP A 126 19.39 -22.48 -6.75
N ILE A 127 19.89 -21.72 -7.74
CA ILE A 127 20.15 -22.25 -9.09
C ILE A 127 21.14 -23.43 -9.02
N LEU A 128 22.19 -23.32 -8.20
CA LEU A 128 23.15 -24.41 -7.99
C LEU A 128 22.49 -25.66 -7.37
N ALA A 129 21.69 -25.48 -6.32
CA ALA A 129 20.95 -26.58 -5.67
C ALA A 129 19.96 -27.23 -6.64
N ASN A 130 19.25 -26.45 -7.45
CA ASN A 130 18.32 -26.95 -8.46
C ASN A 130 19.03 -27.70 -9.60
N ILE A 131 20.20 -27.22 -10.06
CA ILE A 131 21.02 -27.94 -11.04
C ILE A 131 21.45 -29.31 -10.48
N LEU A 132 21.92 -29.37 -9.23
CA LEU A 132 22.28 -30.63 -8.57
C LEU A 132 21.07 -31.57 -8.42
N CYS A 133 19.91 -31.03 -8.04
CA CYS A 133 18.66 -31.78 -8.00
C CYS A 133 18.29 -32.37 -9.37
N ILE A 134 18.40 -31.59 -10.44
CA ILE A 134 18.10 -32.00 -11.81
C ILE A 134 19.07 -33.10 -12.27
N ILE A 135 20.37 -32.95 -12.01
CA ILE A 135 21.37 -33.96 -12.36
C ILE A 135 21.05 -35.29 -11.67
N MET A 136 20.78 -35.28 -10.36
CA MET A 136 20.40 -36.49 -9.62
C MET A 136 19.08 -37.08 -10.12
N SER A 137 18.11 -36.23 -10.47
CA SER A 137 16.82 -36.65 -11.04
C SER A 137 16.93 -37.23 -12.45
N ALA A 138 17.93 -36.83 -13.22
CA ALA A 138 18.20 -37.44 -14.51
C ALA A 138 18.88 -38.79 -14.29
N ILE A 139 20.00 -38.83 -13.55
CA ILE A 139 20.82 -40.03 -13.36
C ILE A 139 20.00 -41.22 -12.83
N GLY A 140 19.16 -41.02 -11.80
CA GLY A 140 18.44 -42.10 -11.14
C GLY A 140 17.57 -42.92 -12.11
N PRO A 141 16.48 -42.35 -12.66
CA PRO A 141 15.59 -43.08 -13.55
C PRO A 141 16.16 -43.36 -14.95
N THR A 142 17.11 -42.56 -15.44
CA THR A 142 17.55 -42.69 -16.85
C THR A 142 18.77 -43.58 -17.04
N VAL A 143 19.70 -43.62 -16.06
CA VAL A 143 20.92 -44.43 -16.13
C VAL A 143 20.77 -45.69 -15.27
N LEU A 144 20.33 -45.54 -14.02
CA LEU A 144 20.31 -46.68 -13.10
C LEU A 144 19.18 -47.66 -13.41
N ILE A 145 17.98 -47.19 -13.79
CA ILE A 145 16.90 -48.11 -14.24
C ILE A 145 17.32 -48.84 -15.52
N HIS A 146 17.98 -48.14 -16.47
CA HIS A 146 18.51 -48.78 -17.68
C HIS A 146 19.43 -49.94 -17.35
N GLN A 147 20.42 -49.70 -16.47
CA GLN A 147 21.39 -50.70 -16.05
C GLN A 147 20.76 -51.84 -15.24
N ILE A 148 19.78 -51.54 -14.38
CA ILE A 148 19.04 -52.56 -13.61
C ILE A 148 18.25 -53.48 -14.55
N LEU A 149 17.54 -52.91 -15.53
CA LEU A 149 16.79 -53.68 -16.51
C LEU A 149 17.73 -54.54 -17.38
N GLN A 150 18.82 -53.96 -17.87
CA GLN A 150 19.83 -54.68 -18.65
C GLN A 150 20.49 -55.81 -17.84
N HIS A 151 20.77 -55.59 -16.55
CA HIS A 151 21.30 -56.63 -15.67
C HIS A 151 20.30 -57.77 -15.46
N THR A 152 19.00 -57.45 -15.37
CA THR A 152 17.92 -58.43 -15.22
C THR A 152 17.77 -59.31 -16.46
N GLU A 153 18.01 -58.76 -17.66
CA GLU A 153 17.98 -59.48 -18.93
C GLU A 153 19.25 -60.32 -19.20
N SER A 154 20.37 -60.04 -18.51
CA SER A 154 21.65 -60.74 -18.73
C SER A 154 21.73 -62.12 -18.05
N SER A 155 22.34 -63.11 -18.73
CA SER A 155 22.47 -64.48 -18.21
C SER A 155 23.49 -64.63 -17.06
N SER A 156 24.45 -63.71 -16.88
CA SER A 156 25.47 -63.79 -15.81
C SER A 156 25.06 -62.99 -14.56
N ARG A 157 24.41 -63.66 -13.61
CA ARG A 157 23.82 -63.03 -12.41
C ARG A 157 24.83 -62.83 -11.28
N LYS A 158 25.53 -61.69 -11.26
CA LYS A 158 26.27 -61.24 -10.06
C LYS A 158 25.33 -60.44 -9.16
N VAL A 159 24.76 -61.10 -8.15
CA VAL A 159 23.78 -60.50 -7.21
C VAL A 159 24.27 -59.19 -6.58
N TRP A 160 25.55 -59.10 -6.24
CA TRP A 160 26.17 -57.90 -5.68
C TRP A 160 26.07 -56.66 -6.58
N VAL A 161 26.11 -56.83 -7.90
CA VAL A 161 25.98 -55.72 -8.86
C VAL A 161 24.55 -55.17 -8.84
N GLY A 162 23.54 -56.05 -8.81
CA GLY A 162 22.14 -55.65 -8.66
C GLY A 162 21.87 -54.89 -7.35
N ILE A 163 22.37 -55.40 -6.22
CA ILE A 163 22.23 -54.72 -4.91
C ILE A 163 22.90 -53.34 -4.95
N SER A 164 24.11 -53.23 -5.53
CA SER A 164 24.81 -51.95 -5.65
C SER A 164 24.05 -50.93 -6.51
N LEU A 165 23.41 -51.36 -7.60
CA LEU A 165 22.61 -50.49 -8.46
C LEU A 165 21.35 -50.00 -7.76
N CYS A 166 20.68 -50.86 -6.99
CA CYS A 166 19.51 -50.46 -6.18
C CYS A 166 19.88 -49.48 -5.06
N MET A 167 21.00 -49.70 -4.38
CA MET A 167 21.51 -48.76 -3.37
C MET A 167 21.93 -47.42 -3.98
N ALA A 168 22.54 -47.44 -5.17
CA ALA A 168 22.84 -46.23 -5.92
C ALA A 168 21.56 -45.47 -6.29
N LEU A 169 20.50 -46.17 -6.73
CA LEU A 169 19.21 -45.57 -7.05
C LEU A 169 18.61 -44.89 -5.82
N PHE A 170 18.59 -45.58 -4.68
CA PHE A 170 18.15 -45.00 -3.41
C PHE A 170 18.94 -43.74 -3.04
N ALA A 171 20.28 -43.79 -3.10
CA ALA A 171 21.12 -42.66 -2.77
C ALA A 171 20.88 -41.45 -3.69
N THR A 172 20.74 -41.67 -5.00
CA THR A 172 20.44 -40.60 -5.97
C THR A 172 19.07 -39.97 -5.72
N GLU A 173 18.05 -40.76 -5.41
CA GLU A 173 16.70 -40.28 -5.12
C GLU A 173 16.62 -39.50 -3.79
N VAL A 174 17.28 -39.97 -2.74
CA VAL A 174 17.38 -39.23 -1.46
C VAL A 174 18.11 -37.90 -1.66
N THR A 175 19.23 -37.92 -2.40
CA THR A 175 20.02 -36.71 -2.68
C THR A 175 19.23 -35.70 -3.50
N LYS A 176 18.46 -36.16 -4.50
CA LYS A 176 17.53 -35.32 -5.26
C LYS A 176 16.52 -34.62 -4.34
N VAL A 177 15.84 -35.37 -3.48
CA VAL A 177 14.82 -34.83 -2.56
C VAL A 177 15.44 -33.81 -1.59
N LEU A 178 16.66 -34.07 -1.09
CA LEU A 178 17.36 -33.16 -0.20
C LEU A 178 17.68 -31.82 -0.87
N PHE A 179 18.23 -31.83 -2.09
CA PHE A 179 18.52 -30.60 -2.83
C PHE A 179 17.25 -29.86 -3.25
N TRP A 180 16.18 -30.59 -3.59
CA TRP A 180 14.87 -30.00 -3.84
C TRP A 180 14.35 -29.24 -2.62
N ALA A 181 14.38 -29.88 -1.44
CA ALA A 181 13.91 -29.26 -0.21
C ALA A 181 14.79 -28.05 0.20
N LEU A 182 16.10 -28.14 0.00
CA LEU A 182 17.04 -27.04 0.23
C LEU A 182 16.76 -25.84 -0.68
N ALA A 183 16.52 -26.06 -1.97
CA ALA A 183 16.13 -25.01 -2.93
C ALA A 183 14.87 -24.25 -2.45
N TRP A 184 13.83 -24.99 -2.06
CA TRP A 184 12.62 -24.40 -1.50
C TRP A 184 12.87 -23.62 -0.20
N ALA A 185 13.68 -24.15 0.73
CA ALA A 185 14.03 -23.45 1.96
C ALA A 185 14.74 -22.11 1.70
N ILE A 186 15.67 -22.08 0.74
CA ILE A 186 16.38 -20.86 0.32
C ILE A 186 15.41 -19.86 -0.33
N ASN A 187 14.54 -20.33 -1.24
CA ASN A 187 13.60 -19.47 -1.97
C ASN A 187 12.55 -18.86 -1.04
N TYR A 188 11.96 -19.65 -0.13
CA TYR A 188 11.02 -19.13 0.87
C TYR A 188 11.64 -18.03 1.73
N ARG A 189 12.84 -18.29 2.30
CA ARG A 189 13.49 -17.31 3.18
C ARG A 189 13.91 -16.04 2.42
N THR A 190 14.34 -16.19 1.16
CA THR A 190 14.67 -15.06 0.29
C THR A 190 13.45 -14.22 -0.04
N ALA A 191 12.32 -14.87 -0.36
CA ALA A 191 11.06 -14.20 -0.66
C ALA A 191 10.51 -13.43 0.54
N ILE A 192 10.54 -14.00 1.75
CA ILE A 192 10.12 -13.31 2.99
C ILE A 192 10.96 -12.05 3.21
N ARG A 193 12.29 -12.15 3.13
CA ARG A 193 13.19 -11.01 3.34
C ARG A 193 12.98 -9.88 2.33
N LEU A 194 12.78 -10.22 1.05
CA LEU A 194 12.51 -9.23 0.02
C LEU A 194 11.17 -8.53 0.25
N LYS A 195 10.11 -9.30 0.55
CA LYS A 195 8.78 -8.78 0.85
C LYS A 195 8.83 -7.81 2.02
N VAL A 196 9.41 -8.23 3.14
CA VAL A 196 9.51 -7.42 4.36
C VAL A 196 10.29 -6.14 4.10
N ALA A 197 11.45 -6.20 3.44
CA ALA A 197 12.25 -5.01 3.11
C ALA A 197 11.45 -3.97 2.31
N LEU A 198 10.73 -4.43 1.29
CA LEU A 198 9.94 -3.55 0.43
C LEU A 198 8.71 -2.99 1.15
N SER A 199 7.99 -3.81 1.92
CA SER A 199 6.83 -3.36 2.70
C SER A 199 7.21 -2.30 3.73
N THR A 200 8.32 -2.49 4.46
CA THR A 200 8.82 -1.49 5.43
C THR A 200 9.23 -0.20 4.73
N LEU A 201 9.94 -0.29 3.60
CA LEU A 201 10.37 0.89 2.87
C LEU A 201 9.18 1.68 2.30
N VAL A 202 8.18 0.99 1.76
CA VAL A 202 6.94 1.62 1.30
C VAL A 202 6.24 2.31 2.48
N PHE A 203 6.13 1.64 3.62
CA PHE A 203 5.52 2.20 4.82
C PHE A 203 6.24 3.47 5.32
N GLU A 204 7.57 3.44 5.42
CA GLU A 204 8.36 4.62 5.82
C GLU A 204 8.19 5.78 4.85
N ASN A 205 8.17 5.50 3.53
CA ASN A 205 7.92 6.53 2.53
C ASN A 205 6.51 7.11 2.62
N LEU A 206 5.50 6.27 2.88
CA LEU A 206 4.12 6.71 3.09
C LEU A 206 3.99 7.66 4.27
N VAL A 207 4.68 7.36 5.37
CA VAL A 207 4.74 8.23 6.54
C VAL A 207 5.49 9.53 6.24
N SER A 208 6.46 9.50 5.31
CA SER A 208 7.21 10.71 4.91
C SER A 208 6.46 11.63 3.94
N PHE A 209 5.43 11.13 3.24
CA PHE A 209 4.66 11.96 2.30
C PHE A 209 3.81 12.98 3.07
N LYS A 210 3.99 14.26 2.71
CA LYS A 210 3.24 15.38 3.32
C LYS A 210 1.78 15.46 2.87
N THR A 211 1.49 14.99 1.65
CA THR A 211 0.14 14.99 1.09
C THR A 211 -0.04 13.74 0.24
N LEU A 212 -1.07 12.94 0.55
CA LEU A 212 -1.43 11.72 -0.18
C LEU A 212 -2.48 11.97 -1.26
N THR A 213 -2.69 13.22 -1.69
CA THR A 213 -3.75 13.57 -2.68
C THR A 213 -3.62 12.79 -3.99
N HIS A 214 -2.41 12.32 -4.33
CA HIS A 214 -2.15 11.50 -5.51
C HIS A 214 -2.39 10.00 -5.35
N PHE A 215 -2.52 9.50 -4.11
CA PHE A 215 -2.67 8.07 -3.82
C PHE A 215 -3.91 7.81 -2.98
N SER A 216 -4.83 7.01 -3.50
CA SER A 216 -5.96 6.53 -2.70
C SER A 216 -5.48 5.60 -1.59
N VAL A 217 -6.16 5.60 -0.43
CA VAL A 217 -5.89 4.65 0.67
C VAL A 217 -5.97 3.20 0.18
N GLY A 218 -6.88 2.92 -0.77
CA GLY A 218 -6.99 1.62 -1.41
C GLY A 218 -5.76 1.22 -2.21
N GLU A 219 -5.16 2.15 -2.97
CA GLU A 219 -3.91 1.89 -3.71
C GLU A 219 -2.75 1.60 -2.75
N VAL A 220 -2.63 2.37 -1.67
CA VAL A 220 -1.62 2.15 -0.63
C VAL A 220 -1.74 0.76 0.00
N LEU A 221 -2.96 0.38 0.39
CA LEU A 221 -3.23 -0.95 0.96
C LEU A 221 -2.95 -2.06 -0.07
N ASN A 222 -3.29 -1.84 -1.33
CA ASN A 222 -3.02 -2.78 -2.40
C ASN A 222 -1.51 -2.95 -2.64
N ILE A 223 -0.72 -1.87 -2.53
CA ILE A 223 0.75 -1.94 -2.61
C ILE A 223 1.30 -2.79 -1.46
N LEU A 224 0.85 -2.55 -0.23
CA LEU A 224 1.34 -3.24 0.97
C LEU A 224 0.91 -4.71 1.04
N SER A 225 -0.27 -5.07 0.51
CA SER A 225 -0.82 -6.42 0.59
C SER A 225 -0.60 -7.26 -0.68
N SER A 226 -1.17 -6.83 -1.80
CA SER A 226 -1.24 -7.59 -3.06
C SER A 226 0.06 -7.50 -3.86
N ASP A 227 0.59 -6.29 -4.03
CA ASP A 227 1.83 -6.09 -4.81
C ASP A 227 3.04 -6.66 -4.06
N SER A 228 3.11 -6.50 -2.73
CA SER A 228 4.16 -7.13 -1.91
C SER A 228 4.12 -8.66 -1.97
N TYR A 229 2.92 -9.25 -2.01
CA TYR A 229 2.75 -10.69 -2.17
C TYR A 229 3.10 -11.17 -3.59
N SER A 230 2.80 -10.39 -4.61
CA SER A 230 3.22 -10.67 -5.99
C SER A 230 4.75 -10.72 -6.12
N LEU A 231 5.46 -9.84 -5.40
CA LEU A 231 6.92 -9.82 -5.32
C LEU A 231 7.48 -11.02 -4.54
N PHE A 232 6.76 -11.46 -3.51
CA PHE A 232 7.06 -12.71 -2.81
C PHE A 232 6.94 -13.92 -3.75
N GLU A 233 5.85 -14.04 -4.51
CA GLU A 233 5.70 -15.13 -5.50
C GLU A 233 6.80 -15.07 -6.57
N ALA A 234 7.19 -13.87 -7.01
CA ALA A 234 8.26 -13.73 -7.99
C ALA A 234 9.61 -14.20 -7.46
N ALA A 235 9.99 -13.81 -6.23
CA ALA A 235 11.22 -14.31 -5.60
C ALA A 235 11.20 -15.82 -5.37
N LEU A 236 10.03 -16.41 -5.15
CA LEU A 236 9.84 -17.84 -4.92
C LEU A 236 9.97 -18.67 -6.22
N PHE A 237 9.33 -18.23 -7.30
CA PHE A 237 9.21 -19.05 -8.54
C PHE A 237 10.17 -18.65 -9.65
N CYS A 238 10.59 -17.39 -9.77
CA CYS A 238 11.42 -16.94 -10.91
C CYS A 238 12.81 -17.60 -11.04
N PRO A 239 13.47 -18.07 -9.97
CA PRO A 239 14.71 -18.83 -10.12
C PRO A 239 14.54 -20.19 -10.83
N LEU A 240 13.37 -20.83 -10.69
CA LEU A 240 13.15 -22.21 -11.16
C LEU A 240 13.21 -22.37 -12.69
N PRO A 241 12.65 -21.47 -13.52
CA PRO A 241 12.80 -21.55 -14.97
C PRO A 241 14.23 -21.47 -15.49
N ALA A 242 15.16 -20.87 -14.74
CA ALA A 242 16.54 -20.71 -15.19
C ALA A 242 17.24 -22.07 -15.41
N THR A 243 16.76 -23.13 -14.78
CA THR A 243 17.32 -24.49 -14.92
C THR A 243 16.68 -25.29 -16.05
N ILE A 244 15.57 -24.83 -16.62
CA ILE A 244 14.85 -25.55 -17.69
C ILE A 244 15.72 -25.75 -18.94
N PRO A 245 16.44 -24.74 -19.47
CA PRO A 245 17.28 -24.94 -20.66
C PRO A 245 18.40 -25.95 -20.42
N ILE A 246 18.96 -25.96 -19.21
CA ILE A 246 20.02 -26.90 -18.80
C ILE A 246 19.45 -28.32 -18.77
N LEU A 247 18.29 -28.51 -18.14
CA LEU A 247 17.61 -29.81 -18.12
C LEU A 247 17.28 -30.28 -19.55
N MET A 248 16.72 -29.41 -20.38
CA MET A 248 16.37 -29.73 -21.77
C MET A 248 17.61 -30.17 -22.55
N ALA A 249 18.75 -29.48 -22.39
CA ALA A 249 20.00 -29.84 -23.05
C ALA A 249 20.56 -31.18 -22.57
N VAL A 250 20.56 -31.43 -21.25
CA VAL A 250 21.04 -32.70 -20.67
C VAL A 250 20.18 -33.87 -21.14
N CYS A 251 18.86 -33.75 -21.06
CA CYS A 251 17.93 -34.76 -21.57
C CYS A 251 18.10 -34.94 -23.09
N ALA A 252 18.31 -33.87 -23.84
CA ALA A 252 18.50 -33.94 -25.28
C ALA A 252 19.75 -34.74 -25.68
N VAL A 253 20.89 -34.42 -25.05
CA VAL A 253 22.15 -35.10 -25.28
C VAL A 253 22.03 -36.58 -24.88
N TYR A 254 21.44 -36.87 -23.72
CA TYR A 254 21.30 -38.24 -23.25
C TYR A 254 20.37 -39.08 -24.15
N ALA A 255 19.21 -38.55 -24.53
CA ALA A 255 18.32 -39.26 -25.44
C ALA A 255 18.92 -39.43 -26.84
N TYR A 256 19.73 -38.48 -27.30
CA TYR A 256 20.48 -38.63 -28.54
C TYR A 256 21.47 -39.80 -28.47
N PHE A 257 22.14 -40.01 -27.33
CA PHE A 257 23.03 -41.16 -27.17
C PHE A 257 22.28 -42.51 -27.16
N ILE A 258 21.06 -42.57 -26.61
CA ILE A 258 20.31 -43.83 -26.52
C ILE A 258 19.53 -44.14 -27.80
N LEU A 259 18.76 -43.19 -28.34
CA LEU A 259 17.88 -43.40 -29.51
C LEU A 259 18.48 -42.92 -30.83
N GLY A 260 19.60 -42.19 -30.78
CA GLY A 260 20.11 -41.47 -31.94
C GLY A 260 19.23 -40.26 -32.32
N PRO A 261 19.24 -39.82 -33.59
CA PRO A 261 18.56 -38.60 -34.02
C PRO A 261 17.04 -38.58 -33.83
N THR A 262 16.38 -39.73 -33.65
CA THR A 262 14.93 -39.79 -33.41
C THR A 262 14.51 -39.13 -32.10
N ALA A 263 15.41 -39.03 -31.11
CA ALA A 263 15.14 -38.34 -29.85
C ALA A 263 14.81 -36.84 -30.03
N LEU A 264 15.35 -36.21 -31.08
CA LEU A 264 15.13 -34.79 -31.37
C LEU A 264 13.66 -34.46 -31.64
N ILE A 265 12.87 -35.43 -32.08
CA ILE A 265 11.44 -35.26 -32.35
C ILE A 265 10.67 -34.93 -31.07
N GLY A 266 10.88 -35.69 -29.99
CA GLY A 266 10.23 -35.42 -28.71
C GLY A 266 10.65 -34.08 -28.11
N ILE A 267 11.92 -33.70 -28.25
CA ILE A 267 12.43 -32.39 -27.80
C ILE A 267 11.81 -31.25 -28.62
N PHE A 268 11.66 -31.43 -29.92
CA PHE A 268 11.01 -30.47 -30.80
C PHE A 268 9.53 -30.27 -30.44
N VAL A 269 8.80 -31.33 -30.10
CA VAL A 269 7.44 -31.24 -29.56
C VAL A 269 7.44 -30.33 -28.32
N TYR A 270 8.35 -30.53 -27.38
CA TYR A 270 8.43 -29.66 -26.20
C TYR A 270 8.71 -28.20 -26.53
N ILE A 271 9.62 -27.93 -27.47
CA ILE A 271 9.94 -26.55 -27.91
C ILE A 271 8.71 -25.87 -28.53
N ILE A 272 7.90 -26.58 -29.32
CA ILE A 272 6.67 -26.04 -29.93
C ILE A 272 5.60 -25.73 -28.88
N PHE A 273 5.48 -26.54 -27.83
CA PHE A 273 4.41 -26.36 -26.85
C PHE A 273 4.73 -25.27 -25.79
N ILE A 274 6.00 -24.93 -25.58
CA ILE A 274 6.40 -23.81 -24.71
C ILE A 274 5.73 -22.47 -25.09
N PRO A 275 5.75 -21.98 -26.35
CA PRO A 275 5.07 -20.75 -26.73
C PRO A 275 3.55 -20.84 -26.60
N ILE A 276 2.94 -22.00 -26.89
CA ILE A 276 1.50 -22.23 -26.69
C ILE A 276 1.13 -22.07 -25.22
N GLN A 277 1.93 -22.66 -24.33
CA GLN A 277 1.73 -22.57 -22.88
C GLN A 277 1.93 -21.14 -22.37
N MET A 278 2.93 -20.40 -22.87
CA MET A 278 3.12 -18.99 -22.54
C MET A 278 1.95 -18.12 -23.01
N PHE A 279 1.39 -18.39 -24.19
CA PHE A 279 0.21 -17.69 -24.69
C PHE A 279 -1.01 -17.95 -23.80
N MET A 280 -1.29 -19.22 -23.46
CA MET A 280 -2.38 -19.59 -22.54
C MET A 280 -2.20 -18.96 -21.15
N ALA A 281 -0.98 -18.91 -20.63
CA ALA A 281 -0.66 -18.25 -19.37
C ALA A 281 -0.93 -16.73 -19.41
N ARG A 282 -0.57 -16.05 -20.51
CA ARG A 282 -0.88 -14.62 -20.71
C ARG A 282 -2.38 -14.37 -20.81
N LEU A 283 -3.10 -15.22 -21.53
CA LEU A 283 -4.56 -15.13 -21.66
C LEU A 283 -5.25 -15.32 -20.30
N ASN A 284 -4.82 -16.31 -19.51
CA ASN A 284 -5.31 -16.50 -18.14
C ASN A 284 -5.05 -15.26 -17.27
N SER A 285 -3.84 -14.70 -17.32
CA SER A 285 -3.49 -13.48 -16.58
C SER A 285 -4.33 -12.27 -17.01
N ALA A 286 -4.70 -12.15 -18.30
CA ALA A 286 -5.55 -11.08 -18.80
C ALA A 286 -6.98 -11.20 -18.23
N PHE A 287 -7.61 -12.37 -18.34
CA PHE A 287 -8.96 -12.59 -17.79
C PHE A 287 -8.99 -12.42 -16.26
N ARG A 288 -7.96 -12.90 -15.57
CA ARG A 288 -7.84 -12.75 -14.12
C ARG A 288 -7.68 -11.29 -13.70
N ARG A 289 -6.92 -10.48 -14.46
CA ARG A 289 -6.83 -9.03 -14.24
C ARG A 289 -8.17 -8.32 -14.44
N SER A 290 -8.92 -8.67 -15.49
CA SER A 290 -10.26 -8.13 -15.68
C SER A 290 -11.22 -8.55 -14.56
N ALA A 291 -11.13 -9.78 -14.07
CA ALA A 291 -11.93 -10.26 -12.94
C ALA A 291 -11.62 -9.46 -11.67
N ILE A 292 -10.33 -9.27 -11.34
CA ILE A 292 -9.87 -8.49 -10.18
C ILE A 292 -10.44 -7.07 -10.21
N SER A 293 -10.43 -6.39 -11.35
CA SER A 293 -11.01 -5.03 -11.46
C SER A 293 -12.51 -4.99 -11.13
N VAL A 294 -13.27 -6.03 -11.49
CA VAL A 294 -14.69 -6.14 -11.13
C VAL A 294 -14.87 -6.50 -9.66
N THR A 295 -14.00 -7.36 -9.12
CA THR A 295 -13.96 -7.69 -7.68
C THR A 295 -13.70 -6.44 -6.84
N ASP A 296 -12.73 -5.60 -7.23
CA ASP A 296 -12.41 -4.35 -6.54
C ASP A 296 -13.62 -3.41 -6.51
N LYS A 297 -14.32 -3.25 -7.65
CA LYS A 297 -15.55 -2.46 -7.70
C LYS A 297 -16.63 -3.01 -6.75
N ARG A 298 -16.78 -4.35 -6.67
CA ARG A 298 -17.73 -4.99 -5.74
C ARG A 298 -17.37 -4.70 -4.28
N VAL A 299 -16.10 -4.86 -3.92
CA VAL A 299 -15.62 -4.65 -2.54
C VAL A 299 -15.76 -3.18 -2.14
N GLN A 300 -15.43 -2.24 -3.03
CA GLN A 300 -15.64 -0.81 -2.80
C GLN A 300 -17.11 -0.50 -2.54
N THR A 301 -18.01 -0.90 -3.45
CA THR A 301 -19.45 -0.67 -3.30
C THR A 301 -20.01 -1.33 -2.05
N MET A 302 -19.52 -2.52 -1.67
CA MET A 302 -19.90 -3.19 -0.43
C MET A 302 -19.45 -2.41 0.81
N ASN A 303 -18.22 -1.88 0.82
CA ASN A 303 -17.71 -1.06 1.91
C ASN A 303 -18.48 0.26 2.05
N GLU A 304 -18.84 0.91 0.93
CA GLU A 304 -19.70 2.09 0.91
C GLU A 304 -21.07 1.78 1.56
N PHE A 305 -21.67 0.63 1.22
CA PHE A 305 -22.96 0.23 1.80
C PHE A 305 -22.86 -0.13 3.29
N LEU A 306 -21.79 -0.81 3.72
CA LEU A 306 -21.56 -1.12 5.12
C LEU A 306 -21.34 0.15 5.95
N THR A 307 -20.65 1.14 5.40
CA THR A 307 -20.45 2.44 6.06
C THR A 307 -21.78 3.17 6.26
N CYS A 308 -22.69 3.07 5.28
CA CYS A 308 -24.02 3.67 5.32
C CYS A 308 -25.12 2.72 5.82
N ILE A 309 -24.76 1.61 6.50
CA ILE A 309 -25.72 0.54 6.82
C ILE A 309 -26.92 1.04 7.62
N LYS A 310 -26.70 2.00 8.53
CA LYS A 310 -27.76 2.59 9.35
C LYS A 310 -28.82 3.31 8.50
N LEU A 311 -28.39 4.07 7.49
CA LEU A 311 -29.29 4.77 6.57
C LEU A 311 -30.03 3.77 5.68
N ILE A 312 -29.32 2.77 5.15
CA ILE A 312 -29.94 1.73 4.33
C ILE A 312 -31.04 0.99 5.10
N LYS A 313 -30.80 0.70 6.39
CA LYS A 313 -31.80 0.11 7.29
C LYS A 313 -32.97 1.04 7.60
N MET A 314 -32.70 2.34 7.80
CA MET A 314 -33.73 3.33 8.05
C MET A 314 -34.70 3.50 6.86
N TYR A 315 -34.18 3.41 5.63
CA TYR A 315 -34.96 3.55 4.39
C TYR A 315 -35.44 2.21 3.78
N ALA A 316 -35.16 1.08 4.42
CA ALA A 316 -35.50 -0.27 3.93
C ALA A 316 -35.02 -0.57 2.49
N TRP A 317 -33.83 -0.06 2.13
CA TRP A 317 -33.28 -0.17 0.77
C TRP A 317 -32.51 -1.49 0.51
N GLU A 318 -32.55 -2.47 1.40
CA GLU A 318 -31.67 -3.64 1.34
C GLU A 318 -31.83 -4.44 0.04
N ARG A 319 -33.05 -4.57 -0.47
CA ARG A 319 -33.32 -5.33 -1.70
C ARG A 319 -32.67 -4.69 -2.93
N SER A 320 -32.76 -3.37 -3.04
CA SER A 320 -32.17 -2.62 -4.16
C SER A 320 -30.65 -2.80 -4.19
N PHE A 321 -29.98 -2.53 -3.06
CA PHE A 321 -28.54 -2.67 -2.94
C PHE A 321 -28.04 -4.12 -3.11
N THR A 322 -28.81 -5.11 -2.64
CA THR A 322 -28.47 -6.53 -2.83
C THR A 322 -28.52 -6.92 -4.32
N ASN A 323 -29.49 -6.40 -5.08
CA ASN A 323 -29.58 -6.65 -6.53
C ASN A 323 -28.36 -6.05 -7.27
N THR A 324 -27.95 -4.83 -6.92
CA THR A 324 -26.76 -4.19 -7.49
C THR A 324 -25.50 -5.02 -7.29
N ILE A 325 -25.27 -5.53 -6.06
CA ILE A 325 -24.12 -6.42 -5.77
C ILE A 325 -24.21 -7.71 -6.58
N ARG A 326 -25.41 -8.28 -6.72
CA ARG A 326 -25.63 -9.53 -7.47
C ARG A 326 -25.25 -9.38 -8.94
N ASP A 327 -25.57 -8.25 -9.56
CA ASP A 327 -25.25 -8.02 -10.97
C ASP A 327 -23.76 -7.75 -11.21
N ILE A 328 -23.06 -7.10 -10.27
CA ILE A 328 -21.59 -7.04 -10.28
C ILE A 328 -21.02 -8.46 -10.16
N ARG A 329 -21.53 -9.28 -9.22
CA ARG A 329 -21.06 -10.66 -8.99
C ARG A 329 -21.29 -11.57 -10.20
N LYS A 330 -22.38 -11.41 -10.94
CA LYS A 330 -22.61 -12.16 -12.20
C LYS A 330 -21.52 -11.88 -13.24
N ARG A 331 -21.12 -10.61 -13.39
CA ARG A 331 -20.02 -10.22 -14.30
C ARG A 331 -18.68 -10.79 -13.84
N GLU A 332 -18.39 -10.67 -12.55
CA GLU A 332 -17.19 -11.24 -11.90
C GLU A 332 -17.10 -12.75 -12.16
N ARG A 333 -18.20 -13.49 -11.91
CA ARG A 333 -18.29 -14.93 -12.12
C ARG A 333 -17.99 -15.33 -13.56
N LYS A 334 -18.57 -14.66 -14.56
CA LYS A 334 -18.32 -14.97 -15.98
C LYS A 334 -16.84 -14.82 -16.36
N LEU A 335 -16.15 -13.82 -15.80
CA LEU A 335 -14.72 -13.61 -16.05
C LEU A 335 -13.86 -14.68 -15.35
N LEU A 336 -14.20 -15.03 -14.11
CA LEU A 336 -13.53 -16.11 -13.37
C LEU A 336 -13.74 -17.47 -14.04
N GLU A 337 -14.93 -17.76 -14.56
CA GLU A 337 -15.21 -18.99 -15.32
C GLU A 337 -14.33 -19.07 -16.59
N LYS A 338 -14.25 -17.98 -17.36
CA LYS A 338 -13.35 -17.91 -18.54
C LYS A 338 -11.89 -18.14 -18.15
N ALA A 339 -11.41 -17.50 -17.08
CA ALA A 339 -10.05 -17.71 -16.57
C ALA A 339 -9.84 -19.18 -16.12
N GLY A 340 -10.82 -19.76 -15.42
CA GLY A 340 -10.81 -21.15 -14.98
C GLY A 340 -10.70 -22.13 -16.14
N TYR A 341 -11.47 -21.95 -17.22
CA TYR A 341 -11.36 -22.79 -18.41
C TYR A 341 -9.97 -22.72 -19.06
N VAL A 342 -9.40 -21.51 -19.21
CA VAL A 342 -8.04 -21.33 -19.76
C VAL A 342 -6.99 -21.95 -18.85
N GLN A 343 -7.11 -21.79 -17.53
CA GLN A 343 -6.19 -22.38 -16.55
C GLN A 343 -6.25 -23.91 -16.55
N SER A 344 -7.44 -24.50 -16.63
CA SER A 344 -7.63 -25.95 -16.73
C SER A 344 -6.99 -26.51 -17.99
N GLY A 345 -7.21 -25.85 -19.15
CA GLY A 345 -6.54 -26.21 -20.40
C GLY A 345 -5.01 -26.11 -20.32
N ASN A 346 -4.49 -25.04 -19.72
CA ASN A 346 -3.06 -24.86 -19.53
C ASN A 346 -2.43 -25.92 -18.60
N SER A 347 -3.16 -26.36 -17.58
CA SER A 347 -2.69 -27.39 -16.63
C SER A 347 -2.75 -28.80 -17.25
N ALA A 348 -3.74 -29.06 -18.10
CA ALA A 348 -3.86 -30.31 -18.86
C ALA A 348 -2.79 -30.45 -19.95
N LEU A 349 -2.23 -29.34 -20.44
CA LEU A 349 -1.23 -29.36 -21.51
C LEU A 349 0.04 -30.11 -21.11
N ALA A 350 0.53 -29.96 -19.88
CA ALA A 350 1.78 -30.58 -19.44
C ALA A 350 1.80 -32.13 -19.57
N PRO A 351 0.81 -32.89 -19.04
CA PRO A 351 0.75 -34.34 -19.25
C PRO A 351 0.51 -34.71 -20.72
N ILE A 352 -0.33 -33.97 -21.45
CA ILE A 352 -0.63 -34.25 -22.86
C ILE A 352 0.63 -34.15 -23.73
N VAL A 353 1.42 -33.09 -23.56
CA VAL A 353 2.66 -32.86 -24.32
C VAL A 353 3.66 -33.98 -24.09
N SER A 354 3.81 -34.44 -22.84
CA SER A 354 4.70 -35.56 -22.53
C SER A 354 4.27 -36.84 -23.23
N THR A 355 2.97 -37.16 -23.20
CA THR A 355 2.45 -38.36 -23.88
C THR A 355 2.63 -38.26 -25.40
N ILE A 356 2.32 -37.11 -26.00
CA ILE A 356 2.52 -36.89 -27.45
C ILE A 356 4.00 -37.02 -27.81
N ALA A 357 4.91 -36.42 -27.03
CA ALA A 357 6.34 -36.49 -27.29
C ALA A 357 6.86 -37.95 -27.23
N ILE A 358 6.43 -38.73 -26.24
CA ILE A 358 6.78 -40.15 -26.10
C ILE A 358 6.27 -40.96 -27.30
N VAL A 359 4.97 -40.86 -27.61
CA VAL A 359 4.34 -41.62 -28.69
C VAL A 359 4.96 -41.27 -30.05
N LEU A 360 5.17 -39.98 -30.33
CA LEU A 360 5.73 -39.54 -31.61
C LEU A 360 7.19 -39.99 -31.76
N THR A 361 7.97 -39.92 -30.68
CA THR A 361 9.38 -40.37 -30.68
C THR A 361 9.48 -41.87 -30.96
N PHE A 362 8.67 -42.70 -30.29
CA PHE A 362 8.70 -44.16 -30.51
C PHE A 362 8.13 -44.56 -31.86
N SER A 363 7.02 -43.94 -32.31
CA SER A 363 6.45 -44.21 -33.64
C SER A 363 7.45 -43.92 -34.76
N CYS A 364 8.13 -42.76 -34.73
CA CYS A 364 9.16 -42.45 -35.73
C CYS A 364 10.37 -43.40 -35.63
N HIS A 365 10.76 -43.81 -34.43
CA HIS A 365 11.87 -44.75 -34.25
C HIS A 365 11.58 -46.14 -34.84
N ILE A 366 10.34 -46.63 -34.65
CA ILE A 366 9.87 -47.89 -35.23
C ILE A 366 9.73 -47.78 -36.75
N LEU A 367 9.18 -46.68 -37.26
CA LEU A 367 9.03 -46.43 -38.71
C LEU A 367 10.39 -46.40 -39.44
N LEU A 368 11.43 -45.88 -38.79
CA LEU A 368 12.81 -45.89 -39.29
C LEU A 368 13.51 -47.26 -39.16
N ARG A 369 12.76 -48.31 -38.80
CA ARG A 369 13.23 -49.69 -38.59
C ARG A 369 14.44 -49.80 -37.66
N ARG A 370 14.47 -48.97 -36.60
CA ARG A 370 15.49 -49.05 -35.55
C ARG A 370 15.04 -49.96 -34.42
N ASN A 371 15.98 -50.65 -33.79
CA ASN A 371 15.70 -51.58 -32.71
C ASN A 371 15.37 -50.83 -31.43
N LEU A 372 14.16 -51.03 -30.90
CA LEU A 372 13.73 -50.49 -29.62
C LEU A 372 13.72 -51.60 -28.57
N THR A 373 14.65 -51.56 -27.62
CA THR A 373 14.68 -52.48 -26.48
C THR A 373 13.88 -51.93 -25.29
N ALA A 374 13.38 -52.81 -24.42
CA ALA A 374 12.62 -52.40 -23.24
C ALA A 374 13.43 -51.46 -22.31
N PRO A 375 14.73 -51.73 -21.99
CA PRO A 375 15.53 -50.83 -21.16
C PRO A 375 15.68 -49.42 -21.75
N VAL A 376 15.76 -49.31 -23.08
CA VAL A 376 15.83 -48.02 -23.79
C VAL A 376 14.51 -47.26 -23.70
N ALA A 377 13.38 -47.94 -23.96
CA ALA A 377 12.06 -47.33 -23.91
C ALA A 377 11.72 -46.80 -22.51
N PHE A 378 11.93 -47.59 -21.46
CA PHE A 378 11.65 -47.17 -20.08
C PHE A 378 12.48 -45.96 -19.64
N SER A 379 13.76 -45.91 -20.04
CA SER A 379 14.66 -44.80 -19.71
C SER A 379 14.23 -43.48 -20.34
N VAL A 380 13.73 -43.54 -21.58
CA VAL A 380 13.25 -42.36 -22.33
C VAL A 380 11.90 -41.88 -21.84
N ILE A 381 10.99 -42.78 -21.47
CA ILE A 381 9.75 -42.43 -20.77
C ILE A 381 10.08 -41.70 -19.46
N ALA A 382 11.00 -42.23 -18.67
CA ALA A 382 11.40 -41.62 -17.41
C ALA A 382 12.02 -40.23 -17.62
N MET A 383 12.87 -40.07 -18.63
CA MET A 383 13.47 -38.79 -19.00
C MET A 383 12.42 -37.74 -19.40
N PHE A 384 11.47 -38.11 -20.27
CA PHE A 384 10.41 -37.18 -20.68
C PHE A 384 9.47 -36.82 -19.51
N ASN A 385 9.25 -37.71 -18.55
CA ASN A 385 8.50 -37.40 -17.33
C ASN A 385 9.21 -36.37 -16.43
N VAL A 386 10.55 -36.31 -16.41
CA VAL A 386 11.28 -35.26 -15.68
C VAL A 386 11.08 -33.89 -16.35
N MET A 387 11.03 -33.84 -17.69
CA MET A 387 10.76 -32.61 -18.44
C MET A 387 9.33 -32.07 -18.21
N LYS A 388 8.34 -32.95 -18.00
CA LYS A 388 6.96 -32.57 -17.68
C LYS A 388 6.85 -31.61 -16.48
N PHE A 389 7.65 -31.83 -15.43
CA PHE A 389 7.62 -30.99 -14.23
C PHE A 389 8.09 -29.55 -14.51
N SER A 390 9.15 -29.41 -15.33
CA SER A 390 9.67 -28.10 -15.75
C SER A 390 8.65 -27.27 -16.51
N ILE A 391 7.82 -27.93 -17.31
CA ILE A 391 6.73 -27.28 -18.06
C ILE A 391 5.57 -26.93 -17.15
N ALA A 392 5.26 -27.77 -16.16
CA ALA A 392 4.20 -27.46 -15.20
C ALA A 392 4.50 -26.20 -14.37
N ILE A 393 5.77 -25.90 -14.08
CA ILE A 393 6.16 -24.76 -13.23
C ILE A 393 6.32 -23.42 -13.99
N LEU A 394 6.52 -23.49 -15.30
CA LEU A 394 6.77 -22.32 -16.16
C LEU A 394 5.62 -21.29 -16.12
N PRO A 395 4.33 -21.66 -16.19
CA PRO A 395 3.22 -20.70 -16.12
C PRO A 395 3.19 -19.89 -14.83
N PHE A 396 3.49 -20.52 -13.69
CA PHE A 396 3.51 -19.86 -12.38
C PHE A 396 4.62 -18.81 -12.33
N SER A 397 5.79 -19.12 -12.87
CA SER A 397 6.93 -18.22 -12.90
C SER A 397 6.71 -17.03 -13.83
N VAL A 398 6.14 -17.26 -15.01
CA VAL A 398 5.78 -16.20 -15.97
C VAL A 398 4.73 -15.26 -15.38
N LYS A 399 3.70 -15.82 -14.74
CA LYS A 399 2.67 -15.07 -14.03
C LYS A 399 3.30 -14.18 -12.94
N ALA A 400 4.10 -14.78 -12.05
CA ALA A 400 4.72 -14.08 -10.93
C ALA A 400 5.65 -12.95 -11.40
N MET A 401 6.45 -13.20 -12.44
CA MET A 401 7.32 -12.17 -13.05
C MET A 401 6.53 -11.01 -13.66
N ALA A 402 5.43 -11.31 -14.36
CA ALA A 402 4.59 -10.29 -14.97
C ALA A 402 3.92 -9.39 -13.92
N GLU A 403 3.41 -9.98 -12.84
CA GLU A 403 2.80 -9.25 -11.72
C GLU A 403 3.86 -8.42 -10.98
N ALA A 404 5.01 -9.00 -10.61
CA ALA A 404 6.09 -8.28 -9.95
C ALA A 404 6.63 -7.09 -10.76
N ASN A 405 6.74 -7.20 -12.08
CA ASN A 405 7.18 -6.09 -12.93
C ASN A 405 6.19 -4.91 -12.91
N VAL A 406 4.89 -5.17 -12.79
CA VAL A 406 3.89 -4.11 -12.63
C VAL A 406 4.00 -3.50 -11.24
N SER A 407 4.12 -4.32 -10.20
CA SER A 407 4.26 -3.88 -8.80
C SER A 407 5.51 -2.99 -8.60
N LEU A 408 6.67 -3.39 -9.12
CA LEU A 408 7.92 -2.62 -9.01
C LEU A 408 7.86 -1.25 -9.71
N ARG A 409 7.08 -1.13 -10.79
CA ARG A 409 6.88 0.16 -11.47
C ARG A 409 6.00 1.10 -10.66
N LYS A 410 5.08 0.57 -9.84
CA LYS A 410 4.20 1.38 -8.98
C LYS A 410 4.89 1.85 -7.71
N ILE A 411 5.83 1.06 -7.17
CA ILE A 411 6.61 1.38 -5.95
C ILE A 411 7.67 2.46 -6.22
N LEU A 412 7.44 3.37 -7.18
CA LEU A 412 8.35 4.50 -7.40
C LEU A 412 8.37 5.35 -6.13
N ILE A 413 9.54 5.37 -5.49
CA ILE A 413 9.87 6.22 -4.36
C ILE A 413 9.97 7.63 -4.94
N ASP A 414 8.81 8.27 -5.14
CA ASP A 414 8.80 9.68 -5.50
C ASP A 414 9.33 10.43 -4.28
N LYS A 415 10.37 11.25 -4.48
CA LYS A 415 10.92 12.02 -3.38
C LYS A 415 9.92 13.13 -3.08
N SER A 416 9.46 13.21 -1.84
CA SER A 416 8.68 14.34 -1.36
C SER A 416 9.39 15.65 -1.75
N PRO A 417 8.67 16.65 -2.32
CA PRO A 417 9.27 17.93 -2.63
C PRO A 417 9.90 18.55 -1.37
N PRO A 418 10.99 19.33 -1.52
CA PRO A 418 11.60 20.02 -0.38
C PRO A 418 10.56 20.89 0.34
N SER A 419 10.70 20.99 1.67
CA SER A 419 9.84 21.84 2.48
C SER A 419 10.00 23.30 2.06
N TYR A 420 8.91 23.97 1.69
CA TYR A 420 8.91 25.42 1.45
C TYR A 420 8.86 26.24 2.74
N ILE A 421 8.54 25.59 3.87
CA ILE A 421 8.52 26.25 5.17
C ILE A 421 9.97 26.56 5.58
N THR A 422 10.26 27.85 5.72
CA THR A 422 11.52 28.36 6.26
C THR A 422 11.38 28.70 7.74
N GLN A 423 12.50 29.03 8.40
CA GLN A 423 12.46 29.67 9.72
C GLN A 423 12.52 31.19 9.53
N PRO A 424 11.74 31.97 10.29
CA PRO A 424 11.82 33.42 10.25
C PRO A 424 13.19 33.90 10.77
N GLU A 425 13.68 35.00 10.20
CA GLU A 425 14.96 35.61 10.59
C GLU A 425 14.91 36.22 12.00
N ASP A 426 13.76 36.77 12.39
CA ASP A 426 13.52 37.32 13.72
C ASP A 426 13.02 36.22 14.67
N PRO A 427 13.72 35.94 15.79
CA PRO A 427 13.28 34.96 16.77
C PRO A 427 11.96 35.30 17.46
N ASP A 428 11.51 36.56 17.48
CA ASP A 428 10.23 36.95 18.10
C ASP A 428 9.01 36.67 17.20
N ILE A 429 9.25 36.41 15.92
CA ILE A 429 8.23 36.02 14.96
C ILE A 429 8.06 34.49 14.98
N VAL A 430 6.82 34.04 15.15
CA VAL A 430 6.45 32.62 15.14
C VAL A 430 5.90 32.21 13.78
N LEU A 431 5.08 33.07 13.17
CA LEU A 431 4.47 32.86 11.86
C LEU A 431 4.71 34.08 10.98
N LEU A 432 5.20 33.85 9.76
CA LEU A 432 5.35 34.87 8.73
C LEU A 432 4.85 34.29 7.40
N LEU A 433 3.84 34.95 6.83
CA LEU A 433 3.45 34.76 5.43
C LEU A 433 3.66 36.09 4.72
N ALA A 434 4.38 36.06 3.61
CA ALA A 434 4.65 37.23 2.80
C ALA A 434 4.31 36.93 1.33
N ASN A 435 3.21 37.52 0.87
CA ASN A 435 2.67 37.41 -0.49
C ASN A 435 2.56 35.95 -0.95
N ALA A 436 2.12 35.08 -0.03
CA ALA A 436 2.12 33.64 -0.24
C ALA A 436 0.89 33.22 -1.07
N THR A 437 1.14 32.54 -2.19
CA THR A 437 0.11 31.97 -3.05
C THR A 437 0.27 30.45 -3.09
N LEU A 438 -0.79 29.70 -2.71
CA LEU A 438 -0.72 28.26 -2.53
C LEU A 438 -1.83 27.48 -3.26
N THR A 439 -1.48 26.27 -3.69
CA THR A 439 -2.34 25.32 -4.41
C THR A 439 -2.29 23.92 -3.79
N TRP A 440 -3.32 23.09 -3.98
CA TRP A 440 -3.30 21.67 -3.59
C TRP A 440 -2.59 20.75 -4.60
N GLU A 441 -2.61 21.10 -5.90
CA GLU A 441 -2.05 20.26 -6.97
C GLU A 441 -0.62 20.65 -7.35
N GLN A 442 0.22 19.64 -7.62
CA GLN A 442 1.51 19.79 -8.28
C GLN A 442 1.35 19.92 -9.80
N GLU A 443 2.15 20.80 -10.43
CA GLU A 443 2.44 20.72 -11.87
C GLU A 443 3.32 19.49 -12.19
N THR A 444 2.86 18.27 -11.97
CA THR A 444 3.59 17.08 -12.45
C THR A 444 3.07 16.65 -13.83
N SER A 445 3.82 17.05 -14.87
CA SER A 445 3.95 16.36 -16.17
C SER A 445 2.77 16.29 -17.16
N LYS A 446 1.69 17.07 -17.02
CA LYS A 446 0.69 17.19 -18.12
C LYS A 446 1.22 17.88 -19.38
N LYS A 447 2.29 18.69 -19.30
CA LYS A 447 2.89 19.38 -20.48
C LYS A 447 3.48 18.41 -21.53
N ASN A 448 3.83 17.17 -21.18
CA ASN A 448 4.32 16.18 -22.15
C ASN A 448 3.20 15.35 -22.81
N ASN A 449 2.05 15.17 -22.13
CA ASN A 449 0.91 14.47 -22.72
C ASN A 449 0.00 15.40 -23.53
N SER A 450 -0.10 16.69 -23.20
CA SER A 450 -0.86 17.65 -24.00
C SER A 450 -0.24 17.83 -25.39
N LYS A 451 1.11 17.93 -25.51
CA LYS A 451 1.79 17.98 -26.82
C LYS A 451 1.58 16.72 -27.66
N LYS A 452 1.63 15.51 -27.06
CA LYS A 452 1.39 14.24 -27.79
C LYS A 452 -0.08 14.03 -28.16
N ALA A 453 -1.02 14.44 -27.30
CA ALA A 453 -2.46 14.36 -27.58
C ALA A 453 -2.89 15.39 -28.64
N GLN A 454 -2.27 16.58 -28.65
CA GLN A 454 -2.55 17.63 -29.63
C GLN A 454 -1.93 17.31 -31.00
N ASP A 455 -0.78 16.62 -31.05
CA ASP A 455 -0.21 16.08 -32.29
C ASP A 455 -0.97 14.86 -32.83
N GLN A 456 -1.51 13.99 -31.95
CA GLN A 456 -2.39 12.89 -32.37
C GLN A 456 -3.76 13.38 -32.86
N LYS A 457 -4.38 14.38 -32.21
CA LYS A 457 -5.61 15.02 -32.71
C LYS A 457 -5.37 15.74 -34.04
N ARG A 458 -4.24 16.44 -34.21
CA ARG A 458 -3.88 17.05 -35.51
C ARG A 458 -3.68 16.01 -36.61
N ARG A 459 -3.12 14.82 -36.30
CA ARG A 459 -3.00 13.71 -37.27
C ARG A 459 -4.33 13.01 -37.57
N PHE A 460 -5.25 12.90 -36.60
CA PHE A 460 -6.58 12.31 -36.83
C PHE A 460 -7.48 13.25 -37.64
N VAL A 461 -7.48 14.55 -37.35
CA VAL A 461 -8.28 15.54 -38.09
C VAL A 461 -7.76 15.76 -39.51
N LYS A 462 -6.44 15.66 -39.76
CA LYS A 462 -5.90 15.71 -41.14
C LYS A 462 -6.23 14.47 -41.98
N LYS A 463 -6.52 13.32 -41.35
CA LYS A 463 -6.83 12.06 -42.06
C LYS A 463 -8.32 11.87 -42.35
N GLN A 464 -9.19 12.66 -41.72
CA GLN A 464 -10.65 12.61 -41.91
C GLN A 464 -11.19 13.73 -42.82
N ARG A 465 -10.35 14.67 -43.28
CA ARG A 465 -10.80 15.85 -44.05
C ARG A 465 -10.42 15.81 -45.54
N GLN A 466 -10.13 14.62 -46.09
CA GLN A 466 -9.70 14.46 -47.48
C GLN A 466 -10.63 13.62 -48.35
N GLU A 467 -11.80 13.22 -47.87
CA GLU A 467 -12.86 12.65 -48.70
C GLU A 467 -14.21 13.29 -48.34
N VAL A 468 -14.97 13.60 -49.38
CA VAL A 468 -16.34 14.16 -49.43
C VAL A 468 -16.42 15.67 -49.72
N TYR A 469 -16.69 15.89 -51.01
CA TYR A 469 -17.06 17.05 -51.81
C TYR A 469 -17.83 18.22 -51.17
N ALA A 470 -17.40 19.41 -51.62
CA ALA A 470 -18.13 20.50 -52.27
C ALA A 470 -19.49 21.02 -51.73
N GLU A 471 -19.51 22.36 -51.67
CA GLU A 471 -20.60 23.27 -52.05
C GLU A 471 -21.49 23.92 -50.96
N HIS A 472 -21.56 25.26 -51.08
CA HIS A 472 -22.48 26.26 -50.53
C HIS A 472 -22.32 26.78 -49.08
N SER A 473 -22.06 28.08 -48.98
CA SER A 473 -22.36 28.93 -47.82
C SER A 473 -22.67 30.34 -48.31
N PRO A 474 -23.71 31.00 -47.76
CA PRO A 474 -23.66 32.44 -47.55
C PRO A 474 -23.72 32.77 -46.04
N SER A 475 -22.75 33.59 -45.64
CA SER A 475 -22.81 34.68 -44.65
C SER A 475 -23.92 34.70 -43.58
N ALA A 476 -23.50 34.73 -42.32
CA ALA A 476 -24.13 35.55 -41.28
C ALA A 476 -23.11 35.95 -40.20
N GLN A 477 -23.08 37.25 -39.92
CA GLN A 477 -22.23 37.94 -38.95
C GLN A 477 -22.72 37.79 -37.51
N GLY A 478 -21.77 37.85 -36.57
CA GLY A 478 -21.95 38.52 -35.28
C GLY A 478 -22.56 37.69 -34.16
N VAL A 479 -21.79 37.46 -33.10
CA VAL A 479 -22.04 37.99 -31.75
C VAL A 479 -20.76 37.73 -30.94
N ALA A 480 -20.16 38.82 -30.46
CA ALA A 480 -19.07 38.82 -29.50
C ALA A 480 -19.63 38.43 -28.12
N GLY A 481 -18.95 37.52 -27.42
CA GLY A 481 -19.33 37.12 -26.07
C GLY A 481 -18.25 36.29 -25.39
N SER A 482 -17.78 36.82 -24.26
CA SER A 482 -16.93 36.22 -23.22
C SER A 482 -15.52 35.76 -23.61
N GLU A 483 -14.55 36.56 -23.14
CA GLU A 483 -13.14 36.20 -23.01
C GLU A 483 -12.98 34.82 -22.33
N GLU A 484 -12.24 33.94 -23.00
CA GLU A 484 -11.82 32.65 -22.50
C GLU A 484 -10.96 32.82 -21.24
N GLN A 485 -11.53 32.50 -20.07
CA GLN A 485 -10.75 32.32 -18.85
C GLN A 485 -9.75 31.16 -19.03
N SER A 486 -8.48 31.50 -18.90
CA SER A 486 -7.34 30.62 -18.99
C SER A 486 -7.41 29.45 -18.01
N ASP A 487 -7.32 28.23 -18.54
CA ASP A 487 -7.33 26.93 -17.85
C ASP A 487 -5.98 26.67 -17.12
N GLY A 488 -5.70 27.48 -16.10
CA GLY A 488 -4.58 27.31 -15.16
C GLY A 488 -5.03 26.67 -13.84
N PRO A 489 -4.13 26.06 -13.05
CA PRO A 489 -4.49 25.46 -11.76
C PRO A 489 -5.11 26.54 -10.85
N LYS A 490 -6.33 26.29 -10.37
CA LYS A 490 -7.06 27.20 -9.48
C LYS A 490 -6.30 27.34 -8.16
N SER A 491 -5.63 28.47 -7.98
CA SER A 491 -5.06 28.85 -6.69
C SER A 491 -6.19 29.00 -5.66
N ILE A 492 -5.90 28.62 -4.41
CA ILE A 492 -6.90 28.59 -3.33
C ILE A 492 -6.59 29.62 -2.27
N LEU A 493 -5.31 29.94 -2.09
CA LEU A 493 -4.86 31.04 -1.25
C LEU A 493 -4.08 32.01 -2.13
N HIS A 494 -4.46 33.27 -2.10
CA HIS A 494 -3.93 34.32 -2.97
C HIS A 494 -3.30 35.42 -2.14
N ASN A 495 -2.02 35.69 -2.39
CA ASN A 495 -1.29 36.83 -1.85
C ASN A 495 -1.45 37.03 -0.32
N ILE A 496 -1.41 35.94 0.44
CA ILE A 496 -1.63 35.96 1.88
C ILE A 496 -0.40 36.58 2.57
N SER A 497 -0.63 37.63 3.36
CA SER A 497 0.40 38.38 4.07
C SER A 497 0.01 38.68 5.51
N PHE A 498 0.67 38.06 6.48
CA PHE A 498 0.53 38.39 7.91
C PHE A 498 1.71 37.90 8.75
N VAL A 499 1.82 38.44 9.96
CA VAL A 499 2.88 38.14 10.93
C VAL A 499 2.25 37.88 12.29
N VAL A 500 2.66 36.82 12.98
CA VAL A 500 2.25 36.54 14.36
C VAL A 500 3.48 36.45 15.26
N ARG A 501 3.49 37.27 16.32
CA ARG A 501 4.55 37.29 17.32
C ARG A 501 4.32 36.25 18.43
N LYS A 502 5.37 35.95 19.18
CA LYS A 502 5.31 35.04 20.33
C LYS A 502 4.24 35.46 21.35
N GLY A 503 3.48 34.48 21.84
CA GLY A 503 2.52 34.65 22.93
C GLY A 503 1.20 35.31 22.55
N LYS A 504 0.93 35.49 21.26
CA LYS A 504 -0.29 36.12 20.73
C LYS A 504 -1.33 35.08 20.28
N VAL A 505 -2.61 35.43 20.46
CA VAL A 505 -3.76 34.65 19.99
C VAL A 505 -4.34 35.30 18.73
N LEU A 506 -4.16 34.64 17.60
CA LEU A 506 -4.72 35.04 16.30
C LEU A 506 -6.05 34.30 16.05
N GLY A 507 -7.13 35.04 15.89
CA GLY A 507 -8.43 34.51 15.44
C GLY A 507 -8.55 34.54 13.91
N ILE A 508 -9.04 33.46 13.31
CA ILE A 508 -9.31 33.40 11.86
C ILE A 508 -10.78 33.06 11.65
N CYS A 509 -11.48 33.92 10.91
CA CYS A 509 -12.91 33.80 10.63
C CYS A 509 -13.22 34.01 9.14
N GLY A 510 -14.45 33.68 8.74
CA GLY A 510 -14.91 33.80 7.35
C GLY A 510 -15.91 32.72 6.95
N ASN A 511 -16.55 32.91 5.80
CA ASN A 511 -17.61 32.03 5.30
C ASN A 511 -17.13 30.59 5.04
N VAL A 512 -18.04 29.62 5.03
CA VAL A 512 -17.70 28.23 4.68
C VAL A 512 -17.10 28.20 3.27
N GLY A 513 -15.97 27.51 3.10
CA GLY A 513 -15.25 27.46 1.82
C GLY A 513 -14.24 28.58 1.58
N SER A 514 -14.09 29.57 2.47
CA SER A 514 -13.17 30.70 2.27
C SER A 514 -11.67 30.38 2.33
N GLY A 515 -11.28 29.13 2.60
CA GLY A 515 -9.88 28.70 2.64
C GLY A 515 -9.24 28.61 4.04
N LYS A 516 -10.00 28.73 5.14
CA LYS A 516 -9.47 28.71 6.52
C LYS A 516 -8.64 27.46 6.85
N SER A 517 -9.21 26.27 6.62
CA SER A 517 -8.48 25.01 6.85
C SER A 517 -7.34 24.82 5.85
N SER A 518 -7.46 25.36 4.63
CA SER A 518 -6.35 25.41 3.66
C SER A 518 -5.19 26.27 4.20
N LEU A 519 -5.47 27.40 4.85
CA LEU A 519 -4.44 28.21 5.48
C LEU A 519 -3.70 27.47 6.60
N ILE A 520 -4.41 26.69 7.42
CA ILE A 520 -3.78 25.80 8.40
C ILE A 520 -2.92 24.72 7.71
N ALA A 521 -3.42 24.12 6.63
CA ALA A 521 -2.66 23.14 5.85
C ALA A 521 -1.40 23.74 5.20
N ALA A 522 -1.43 25.01 4.79
CA ALA A 522 -0.27 25.76 4.33
C ALA A 522 0.78 25.92 5.45
N LEU A 523 0.35 26.26 6.66
CA LEU A 523 1.24 26.36 7.83
C LEU A 523 1.84 25.01 8.24
N LEU A 524 1.14 23.91 7.99
CA LEU A 524 1.64 22.54 8.22
C LEU A 524 2.53 22.02 7.09
N GLY A 525 2.63 22.76 5.97
CA GLY A 525 3.47 22.37 4.83
C GLY A 525 2.83 21.31 3.94
N GLN A 526 1.51 21.14 4.01
CA GLN A 526 0.75 20.13 3.26
C GLN A 526 0.30 20.61 1.87
N MET A 527 0.22 21.93 1.66
CA MET A 527 -0.03 22.55 0.35
C MET A 527 1.27 22.76 -0.45
N GLN A 528 1.17 23.27 -1.68
CA GLN A 528 2.33 23.67 -2.50
C GLN A 528 2.41 25.19 -2.60
N LEU A 529 3.60 25.75 -2.36
CA LEU A 529 3.87 27.18 -2.50
C LEU A 529 4.23 27.51 -3.95
N GLN A 530 3.47 28.41 -4.58
CA GLN A 530 3.74 28.88 -5.95
C GLN A 530 4.62 30.13 -5.93
N LYS A 531 4.31 31.08 -5.04
CA LYS A 531 4.98 32.37 -4.88
C LYS A 531 4.94 32.80 -3.41
N GLY A 532 5.88 33.64 -3.00
CA GLY A 532 5.95 34.22 -1.66
C GLY A 532 6.82 33.41 -0.70
N ILE A 533 6.67 33.69 0.60
CA ILE A 533 7.45 33.07 1.68
C ILE A 533 6.48 32.61 2.77
N VAL A 534 6.71 31.40 3.31
CA VAL A 534 6.02 30.88 4.48
C VAL A 534 7.08 30.46 5.49
N ALA A 535 7.11 31.09 6.65
CA ALA A 535 8.04 30.78 7.71
C ALA A 535 7.32 30.46 9.02
N VAL A 536 7.74 29.36 9.66
CA VAL A 536 7.16 28.87 10.92
C VAL A 536 8.30 28.54 11.88
N ASN A 537 8.23 29.06 13.11
CA ASN A 537 9.22 28.83 14.15
C ASN A 537 8.64 28.03 15.33
N GLY A 538 9.46 27.14 15.90
CA GLY A 538 9.13 26.40 17.12
C GLY A 538 8.40 25.06 16.89
N THR A 539 8.23 24.32 17.99
CA THR A 539 7.46 23.06 17.99
C THR A 539 5.96 23.36 17.96
N LEU A 540 5.20 22.58 17.19
CA LEU A 540 3.79 22.83 16.90
C LEU A 540 2.87 21.70 17.42
N ALA A 541 1.69 22.08 17.91
CA ALA A 541 0.57 21.18 18.18
C ALA A 541 -0.60 21.52 17.24
N TYR A 542 -1.24 20.51 16.66
CA TYR A 542 -2.37 20.67 15.74
C TYR A 542 -3.61 19.95 16.27
N VAL A 543 -4.75 20.64 16.24
CA VAL A 543 -6.08 20.08 16.49
C VAL A 543 -6.89 20.21 15.21
N SER A 544 -7.23 19.09 14.59
CA SER A 544 -8.01 19.03 13.35
C SER A 544 -9.49 19.29 13.59
N GLN A 545 -10.17 19.84 12.57
CA GLN A 545 -11.61 20.04 12.54
C GLN A 545 -12.37 18.72 12.78
N GLN A 546 -11.96 17.65 12.10
CA GLN A 546 -12.41 16.29 12.40
C GLN A 546 -11.44 15.62 13.34
N ALA A 547 -11.85 15.43 14.60
CA ALA A 547 -11.02 14.82 15.63
C ALA A 547 -10.70 13.35 15.30
N TRP A 548 -9.42 13.01 15.27
CA TRP A 548 -8.93 11.64 15.05
C TRP A 548 -8.50 10.97 16.36
N ILE A 549 -9.05 9.77 16.60
CA ILE A 549 -8.79 8.91 17.75
C ILE A 549 -8.23 7.59 17.22
N PHE A 550 -7.09 7.16 17.76
CA PHE A 550 -6.48 5.88 17.41
C PHE A 550 -6.88 4.80 18.41
N HIS A 551 -6.73 3.54 18.02
CA HIS A 551 -7.06 2.39 18.86
C HIS A 551 -6.16 2.35 20.11
N GLY A 552 -6.78 2.37 21.28
CA GLY A 552 -6.11 2.30 22.58
C GLY A 552 -6.94 2.98 23.66
N SER A 553 -6.38 3.14 24.85
CA SER A 553 -7.08 3.80 25.96
C SER A 553 -7.28 5.31 25.74
N VAL A 554 -8.21 5.92 26.47
CA VAL A 554 -8.37 7.40 26.50
C VAL A 554 -7.05 8.05 26.92
N ARG A 555 -6.38 7.49 27.93
CA ARG A 555 -5.09 7.97 28.43
C ARG A 555 -4.02 7.94 27.34
N GLU A 556 -3.86 6.83 26.64
CA GLU A 556 -2.89 6.72 25.54
C GLU A 556 -3.20 7.73 24.42
N ASN A 557 -4.48 7.97 24.14
CA ASN A 557 -4.91 8.97 23.16
C ASN A 557 -4.50 10.40 23.54
N ILE A 558 -4.52 10.74 24.83
CA ILE A 558 -4.09 12.04 25.35
C ILE A 558 -2.56 12.14 25.44
N LEU A 559 -1.88 11.08 25.91
CA LEU A 559 -0.42 11.06 26.06
C LEU A 559 0.31 11.07 24.72
N PHE A 560 -0.22 10.35 23.72
CA PHE A 560 0.31 10.30 22.35
C PHE A 560 1.83 10.00 22.27
N GLY A 561 2.29 9.05 23.09
CA GLY A 561 3.70 8.62 23.17
C GLY A 561 4.56 9.41 24.16
N GLU A 562 4.05 10.49 24.76
CA GLU A 562 4.73 11.21 25.84
C GLU A 562 4.63 10.45 27.18
N LYS A 563 5.56 10.72 28.10
CA LYS A 563 5.58 10.09 29.42
C LYS A 563 4.39 10.54 30.27
N TYR A 564 3.81 9.63 31.04
CA TYR A 564 2.72 9.95 31.97
C TYR A 564 3.23 10.76 33.18
N ASP A 565 2.86 12.04 33.20
CA ASP A 565 2.92 12.93 34.36
C ASP A 565 1.50 13.12 34.93
N HIS A 566 1.32 12.68 36.18
CA HIS A 566 0.03 12.69 36.86
C HIS A 566 -0.54 14.12 37.05
N GLN A 567 0.28 15.09 37.45
CA GLN A 567 -0.19 16.45 37.73
C GLN A 567 -0.57 17.15 36.44
N ARG A 568 0.28 17.06 35.42
CA ARG A 568 0.01 17.61 34.08
C ARG A 568 -1.23 16.98 33.48
N TYR A 569 -1.38 15.67 33.60
CA TYR A 569 -2.52 14.95 33.03
C TYR A 569 -3.84 15.35 33.69
N GLN A 570 -3.89 15.39 35.03
CA GLN A 570 -5.08 15.85 35.74
C GLN A 570 -5.45 17.29 35.40
N HIS A 571 -4.45 18.17 35.28
CA HIS A 571 -4.66 19.54 34.86
C HIS A 571 -5.26 19.61 33.45
N THR A 572 -4.67 18.92 32.47
CA THR A 572 -5.18 18.85 31.08
C THR A 572 -6.62 18.33 31.02
N VAL A 573 -6.91 17.23 31.70
CA VAL A 573 -8.26 16.63 31.74
C VAL A 573 -9.30 17.61 32.33
N ARG A 574 -8.91 18.39 33.34
CA ARG A 574 -9.78 19.39 33.97
C ARG A 574 -10.07 20.58 33.05
N VAL A 575 -9.02 21.17 32.46
CA VAL A 575 -9.17 22.37 31.62
C VAL A 575 -9.86 22.07 30.29
N CYS A 576 -9.70 20.86 29.76
CA CYS A 576 -10.45 20.39 28.58
C CYS A 576 -11.87 19.90 28.91
N GLY A 577 -12.30 19.96 30.17
CA GLY A 577 -13.67 19.61 30.59
C GLY A 577 -14.01 18.11 30.50
N LEU A 578 -13.04 17.21 30.50
CA LEU A 578 -13.24 15.75 30.30
C LEU A 578 -13.58 14.98 31.58
N LEU A 579 -13.52 15.62 32.76
CA LEU A 579 -13.76 14.98 34.07
C LEU A 579 -15.09 14.23 34.16
N LYS A 580 -16.18 14.84 33.66
CA LYS A 580 -17.52 14.22 33.69
C LYS A 580 -17.60 13.02 32.74
N ASP A 581 -17.01 13.15 31.54
CA ASP A 581 -16.97 12.08 30.54
C ASP A 581 -16.20 10.87 31.07
N LEU A 582 -15.02 11.08 31.66
CA LEU A 582 -14.21 10.00 32.22
C LEU A 582 -14.95 9.26 33.34
N ARG A 583 -15.69 9.97 34.21
CA ARG A 583 -16.50 9.31 35.25
C ARG A 583 -17.64 8.46 34.71
N SER A 584 -18.14 8.78 33.51
CA SER A 584 -19.21 8.02 32.86
C SER A 584 -18.71 6.76 32.15
N LEU A 585 -17.41 6.69 31.85
CA LEU A 585 -16.81 5.53 31.20
C LEU A 585 -16.54 4.41 32.22
N PRO A 586 -16.73 3.12 31.84
CA PRO A 586 -16.68 1.98 32.76
C PRO A 586 -15.32 1.80 33.45
N TYR A 587 -14.21 2.16 32.79
CA TYR A 587 -12.85 2.08 33.33
C TYR A 587 -12.15 3.44 33.38
N GLY A 588 -12.93 4.53 33.41
CA GLY A 588 -12.36 5.87 33.41
C GLY A 588 -11.49 6.14 32.19
N ASP A 589 -10.28 6.63 32.43
CA ASP A 589 -9.31 6.95 31.38
C ASP A 589 -8.56 5.72 30.81
N LEU A 590 -8.68 4.57 31.45
CA LEU A 590 -8.17 3.29 30.95
C LEU A 590 -9.17 2.57 30.03
N THR A 591 -10.33 3.17 29.79
CA THR A 591 -11.33 2.61 28.87
C THR A 591 -10.75 2.53 27.45
N GLU A 592 -10.72 1.32 26.90
CA GLU A 592 -10.32 1.03 25.52
C GLU A 592 -11.29 1.69 24.53
N ILE A 593 -10.75 2.53 23.64
CA ILE A 593 -11.49 3.15 22.55
C ILE A 593 -11.12 2.44 21.26
N GLY A 594 -12.12 1.83 20.61
CA GLY A 594 -11.97 1.23 19.29
C GLY A 594 -11.65 2.24 18.19
N GLU A 595 -11.24 1.74 17.02
CA GLU A 595 -10.87 2.59 15.87
C GLU A 595 -11.97 3.62 15.52
N ARG A 596 -11.56 4.87 15.24
CA ARG A 596 -12.42 6.03 14.98
C ARG A 596 -13.31 6.49 16.15
N GLY A 597 -13.19 5.88 17.33
CA GLY A 597 -13.92 6.32 18.52
C GLY A 597 -15.44 6.31 18.37
N LEU A 598 -15.98 5.23 17.78
CA LEU A 598 -17.43 5.05 17.60
C LEU A 598 -18.21 5.07 18.92
N ASN A 599 -17.56 4.71 20.02
CA ASN A 599 -18.14 4.70 21.36
C ASN A 599 -18.23 6.09 22.01
N LEU A 600 -17.68 7.14 21.37
CA LEU A 600 -17.62 8.49 21.91
C LEU A 600 -18.56 9.44 21.16
N SER A 601 -19.05 10.48 21.85
CA SER A 601 -19.75 11.58 21.18
C SER A 601 -18.78 12.46 20.37
N GLY A 602 -19.30 13.26 19.43
CA GLY A 602 -18.49 14.20 18.64
C GLY A 602 -17.69 15.18 19.53
N GLY A 603 -18.37 15.81 20.49
CA GLY A 603 -17.73 16.72 21.44
C GLY A 603 -16.73 16.04 22.39
N GLN A 604 -16.90 14.75 22.71
CA GLN A 604 -15.90 13.99 23.47
C GLN A 604 -14.63 13.77 22.64
N ARG A 605 -14.77 13.31 21.39
CA ARG A 605 -13.63 13.12 20.48
C ARG A 605 -12.84 14.42 20.31
N GLN A 606 -13.54 15.54 20.14
CA GLN A 606 -12.91 16.84 19.94
C GLN A 606 -12.15 17.32 21.17
N ARG A 607 -12.72 17.17 22.38
CA ARG A 607 -12.05 17.50 23.64
C ARG A 607 -10.85 16.59 23.94
N ILE A 608 -10.89 15.31 23.56
CA ILE A 608 -9.72 14.42 23.66
C ILE A 608 -8.61 14.86 22.69
N SER A 609 -8.96 15.24 21.46
CA SER A 609 -8.00 15.78 20.48
C SER A 609 -7.35 17.08 20.98
N LEU A 610 -8.13 17.98 21.59
CA LEU A 610 -7.62 19.18 22.23
C LEU A 610 -6.73 18.86 23.43
N ALA A 611 -7.14 17.92 24.29
CA ALA A 611 -6.34 17.47 25.43
C ALA A 611 -4.99 16.89 24.98
N ARG A 612 -4.94 16.16 23.87
CA ARG A 612 -3.68 15.68 23.25
C ARG A 612 -2.74 16.84 22.90
N ALA A 613 -3.25 17.87 22.24
CA ALA A 613 -2.45 19.05 21.90
C ALA A 613 -1.95 19.78 23.15
N VAL A 614 -2.82 20.03 24.12
CA VAL A 614 -2.50 20.73 25.38
C VAL A 614 -1.48 19.94 26.19
N TYR A 615 -1.68 18.61 26.30
CA TYR A 615 -0.75 17.73 27.00
C TYR A 615 0.64 17.74 26.37
N SER A 616 0.79 18.03 25.08
CA SER A 616 2.11 18.05 24.42
C SER A 616 2.97 19.30 24.70
N ASP A 617 2.41 20.35 25.33
CA ASP A 617 3.09 21.62 25.71
C ASP A 617 4.03 22.19 24.63
N ARG A 618 3.48 22.54 23.48
CA ARG A 618 4.23 23.09 22.34
C ARG A 618 4.29 24.62 22.41
N GLN A 619 4.99 25.26 21.48
CA GLN A 619 5.12 26.74 21.45
C GLN A 619 4.01 27.39 20.60
N LEU A 620 3.60 26.69 19.54
CA LEU A 620 2.57 27.10 18.60
C LEU A 620 1.41 26.09 18.60
N TYR A 621 0.18 26.57 18.70
CA TYR A 621 -1.04 25.77 18.62
C TYR A 621 -1.86 26.18 17.41
N LEU A 622 -2.12 25.25 16.50
CA LEU A 622 -3.03 25.42 15.38
C LEU A 622 -4.34 24.70 15.71
N LEU A 623 -5.40 25.46 15.95
CA LEU A 623 -6.71 24.95 16.37
C LEU A 623 -7.72 25.18 15.26
N ASP A 624 -8.08 24.13 14.54
CA ASP A 624 -9.05 24.19 13.44
C ASP A 624 -10.46 23.86 13.95
N ASP A 625 -11.22 24.90 14.32
CA ASP A 625 -12.59 24.85 14.81
C ASP A 625 -12.84 23.85 15.96
N PRO A 626 -12.06 23.90 17.07
CA PRO A 626 -12.02 22.88 18.12
C PRO A 626 -13.29 22.80 19.00
N LEU A 627 -14.25 23.72 18.84
CA LEU A 627 -15.42 23.86 19.72
C LEU A 627 -16.76 23.63 19.00
N SER A 628 -16.75 23.25 17.71
CA SER A 628 -17.96 23.14 16.90
C SER A 628 -18.92 22.03 17.31
N SER A 629 -18.42 20.91 17.83
CA SER A 629 -19.26 19.78 18.27
C SER A 629 -19.52 19.79 19.78
N VAL A 630 -19.29 20.91 20.45
CA VAL A 630 -19.32 21.05 21.92
C VAL A 630 -20.44 22.00 22.32
N ASP A 631 -21.21 21.64 23.34
CA ASP A 631 -22.28 22.48 23.89
C ASP A 631 -21.73 23.84 24.37
N ALA A 632 -22.53 24.91 24.25
CA ALA A 632 -22.08 26.28 24.53
C ALA A 632 -21.45 26.46 25.93
N HIS A 633 -22.02 25.86 26.97
CA HIS A 633 -21.47 25.93 28.33
C HIS A 633 -20.09 25.27 28.43
N VAL A 634 -19.92 24.08 27.84
CA VAL A 634 -18.63 23.37 27.84
C VAL A 634 -17.63 24.10 26.95
N GLY A 635 -18.07 24.63 25.81
CA GLY A 635 -17.26 25.45 24.92
C GLY A 635 -16.70 26.69 25.60
N LYS A 636 -17.53 27.41 26.37
CA LYS A 636 -17.10 28.58 27.16
C LYS A 636 -16.06 28.19 28.22
N HIS A 637 -16.31 27.11 28.98
CA HIS A 637 -15.34 26.59 29.97
C HIS A 637 -13.99 26.26 29.33
N VAL A 638 -14.00 25.52 28.22
CA VAL A 638 -12.78 25.14 27.50
C VAL A 638 -12.07 26.37 26.95
N PHE A 639 -12.79 27.34 26.40
CA PHE A 639 -12.16 28.57 25.90
C PHE A 639 -11.48 29.36 27.04
N GLU A 640 -12.16 29.56 28.16
CA GLU A 640 -11.66 30.35 29.29
C GLU A 640 -10.51 29.63 30.04
N GLU A 641 -10.71 28.37 30.42
CA GLU A 641 -9.72 27.64 31.23
C GLU A 641 -8.58 27.08 30.38
N CYS A 642 -8.87 26.54 29.19
CA CYS A 642 -7.84 25.93 28.34
C CYS A 642 -7.16 26.96 27.45
N ILE A 643 -7.89 27.60 26.54
CA ILE A 643 -7.30 28.45 25.50
C ILE A 643 -6.74 29.76 26.08
N LYS A 644 -7.49 30.42 26.97
CA LYS A 644 -7.09 31.72 27.52
C LYS A 644 -6.13 31.62 28.72
N LYS A 645 -6.41 30.72 29.67
CA LYS A 645 -5.60 30.58 30.90
C LYS A 645 -4.43 29.62 30.73
N THR A 646 -4.68 28.38 30.32
CA THR A 646 -3.63 27.34 30.25
C THR A 646 -2.62 27.60 29.13
N LEU A 647 -3.07 28.02 27.95
CA LEU A 647 -2.19 28.35 26.82
C LEU A 647 -1.65 29.79 26.86
N ARG A 648 -1.77 30.49 27.99
CA ARG A 648 -1.28 31.87 28.14
C ARG A 648 0.23 31.92 27.90
N GLY A 649 0.66 32.88 27.07
CA GLY A 649 2.07 33.05 26.69
C GLY A 649 2.55 32.10 25.58
N LYS A 650 1.70 31.19 25.11
CA LYS A 650 1.92 30.42 23.87
C LYS A 650 1.29 31.16 22.69
N THR A 651 1.77 30.89 21.48
CA THR A 651 1.13 31.41 20.27
C THR A 651 0.01 30.47 19.85
N VAL A 652 -1.19 31.03 19.64
CA VAL A 652 -2.39 30.24 19.28
C VAL A 652 -3.00 30.81 18.01
N VAL A 653 -3.23 29.96 17.01
CA VAL A 653 -4.05 30.27 15.84
C VAL A 653 -5.37 29.54 16.00
N LEU A 654 -6.45 30.30 16.23
CA LEU A 654 -7.78 29.78 16.43
C LEU A 654 -8.65 30.07 15.21
N VAL A 655 -8.93 29.02 14.43
CA VAL A 655 -9.99 29.07 13.43
C VAL A 655 -11.30 28.74 14.14
N THR A 656 -12.32 29.58 14.01
CA THR A 656 -13.63 29.32 14.63
C THR A 656 -14.76 29.94 13.82
N HIS A 657 -15.88 29.23 13.74
CA HIS A 657 -17.15 29.79 13.26
C HIS A 657 -17.94 30.50 14.36
N GLN A 658 -17.62 30.23 15.64
CA GLN A 658 -18.25 30.89 16.77
C GLN A 658 -17.57 32.23 17.04
N LEU A 659 -18.17 33.30 16.52
CA LEU A 659 -17.56 34.64 16.53
C LEU A 659 -17.40 35.25 17.93
N GLN A 660 -18.19 34.82 18.91
CA GLN A 660 -18.12 35.26 20.31
C GLN A 660 -16.73 35.08 20.93
N PHE A 661 -15.93 34.13 20.45
CA PHE A 661 -14.58 33.88 20.94
C PHE A 661 -13.53 34.79 20.30
N LEU A 662 -13.84 35.43 19.17
CA LEU A 662 -12.92 36.34 18.48
C LEU A 662 -12.72 37.65 19.26
N GLU A 663 -13.69 38.05 20.08
CA GLU A 663 -13.60 39.26 20.92
C GLU A 663 -12.43 39.20 21.92
N SER A 664 -12.00 37.99 22.30
CA SER A 664 -10.90 37.75 23.24
C SER A 664 -9.55 37.49 22.55
N CYS A 665 -9.48 37.52 21.21
CA CYS A 665 -8.24 37.34 20.46
C CYS A 665 -7.44 38.65 20.42
N ASP A 666 -6.10 38.55 20.38
CA ASP A 666 -5.24 39.74 20.24
C ASP A 666 -5.37 40.37 18.86
N GLU A 667 -5.59 39.54 17.83
CA GLU A 667 -5.69 39.94 16.44
C GLU A 667 -6.67 39.01 15.72
N VAL A 668 -7.40 39.51 14.74
CA VAL A 668 -8.41 38.78 13.97
C VAL A 668 -8.14 38.98 12.47
N ILE A 669 -8.25 37.91 11.71
CA ILE A 669 -8.20 37.89 10.25
C ILE A 669 -9.56 37.41 9.72
N LEU A 670 -10.14 38.19 8.82
CA LEU A 670 -11.29 37.78 8.00
C LEU A 670 -10.78 37.28 6.66
N LEU A 671 -11.04 36.01 6.37
CA LEU A 671 -10.67 35.35 5.13
C LEU A 671 -11.91 35.14 4.24
N GLU A 672 -11.87 35.65 3.01
CA GLU A 672 -12.92 35.50 1.99
C GLU A 672 -12.28 35.08 0.67
N ASP A 673 -12.85 34.07 0.00
CA ASP A 673 -12.38 33.54 -1.28
C ASP A 673 -10.85 33.32 -1.43
N GLY A 674 -10.18 32.97 -0.32
CA GLY A 674 -8.74 32.69 -0.31
C GLY A 674 -7.85 33.93 -0.17
N GLU A 675 -8.41 35.10 0.14
CA GLU A 675 -7.71 36.36 0.38
C GLU A 675 -8.01 36.90 1.79
N ILE A 676 -7.06 37.65 2.35
CA ILE A 676 -7.29 38.39 3.60
C ILE A 676 -8.01 39.69 3.24
N CYS A 677 -9.28 39.80 3.65
CA CYS A 677 -10.09 41.00 3.42
C CYS A 677 -9.84 42.06 4.48
N GLU A 678 -9.89 41.66 5.75
CA GLU A 678 -9.75 42.56 6.89
C GLU A 678 -8.85 41.92 7.94
N LYS A 679 -8.07 42.77 8.62
CA LYS A 679 -7.11 42.36 9.64
C LYS A 679 -6.95 43.46 10.68
N GLY A 680 -7.12 43.12 11.96
CA GLY A 680 -6.94 44.06 13.06
C GLY A 680 -7.40 43.48 14.39
N THR A 681 -7.48 44.32 15.42
CA THR A 681 -8.12 43.94 16.68
C THR A 681 -9.64 43.92 16.54
N HIS A 682 -10.34 43.20 17.43
CA HIS A 682 -11.81 43.17 17.42
C HIS A 682 -12.43 44.58 17.45
N LYS A 683 -11.85 45.51 18.21
CA LYS A 683 -12.37 46.87 18.34
C LYS A 683 -12.20 47.67 17.05
N GLU A 684 -11.02 47.64 16.45
CA GLU A 684 -10.71 48.32 15.19
C GLU A 684 -11.65 47.83 14.07
N LEU A 685 -11.82 46.52 13.92
CA LEU A 685 -12.68 45.93 12.89
C LEU A 685 -14.18 46.26 13.09
N MET A 686 -14.62 46.43 14.34
CA MET A 686 -16.00 46.86 14.64
C MET A 686 -16.21 48.35 14.35
N GLU A 687 -15.19 49.19 14.57
CA GLU A 687 -15.22 50.63 14.28
C GLU A 687 -15.19 50.92 12.77
N GLU A 688 -14.43 50.14 12.00
CA GLU A 688 -14.35 50.25 10.54
C GLU A 688 -15.68 49.94 9.83
N ARG A 689 -16.64 49.30 10.52
CA ARG A 689 -17.97 48.92 9.98
C ARG A 689 -17.90 48.14 8.67
N GLY A 690 -16.81 47.39 8.48
CA GLY A 690 -16.56 46.56 7.32
C GLY A 690 -17.40 45.27 7.28
N HIS A 691 -16.94 44.30 6.49
CA HIS A 691 -17.51 42.96 6.38
C HIS A 691 -17.48 42.23 7.72
N TYR A 692 -16.42 42.38 8.52
CA TYR A 692 -16.35 41.77 9.86
C TYR A 692 -17.46 42.28 10.79
N ALA A 693 -17.65 43.60 10.86
CA ALA A 693 -18.68 44.20 11.69
C ALA A 693 -20.09 43.75 11.28
N LYS A 694 -20.37 43.68 9.98
CA LYS A 694 -21.63 43.14 9.44
C LYS A 694 -21.85 41.69 9.86
N LEU A 695 -20.80 40.86 9.79
CA LEU A 695 -20.86 39.46 10.19
C LEU A 695 -21.22 39.30 11.68
N ILE A 696 -20.61 40.12 12.56
CA ILE A 696 -20.90 40.14 13.99
C ILE A 696 -22.32 40.67 14.28
N HIS A 697 -22.74 41.74 13.61
CA HIS A 697 -24.08 42.32 13.79
C HIS A 697 -25.19 41.38 13.35
N ASN A 698 -25.04 40.69 12.22
CA ASN A 698 -26.01 39.69 11.75
C ASN A 698 -26.19 38.56 12.77
N LEU A 699 -25.10 38.12 13.40
CA LEU A 699 -25.15 37.09 14.44
C LEU A 699 -25.75 37.59 15.76
N ARG A 700 -25.45 38.83 16.18
CA ARG A 700 -26.12 39.43 17.35
C ARG A 700 -27.62 39.63 17.07
N GLY A 701 -28.00 40.04 15.85
CA GLY A 701 -29.41 40.16 15.45
C GLY A 701 -30.19 38.84 15.50
N LEU A 702 -29.53 37.70 15.23
CA LEU A 702 -30.11 36.37 15.36
C LEU A 702 -30.22 35.88 16.82
N GLN A 703 -29.37 36.36 17.73
CA GLN A 703 -29.44 36.00 19.16
C GLN A 703 -30.53 36.74 19.95
N PHE A 704 -31.09 37.82 19.40
CA PHE A 704 -32.11 38.66 20.06
C PHE A 704 -33.55 38.51 19.52
N LYS A 705 -33.82 37.59 18.59
CA LYS A 705 -35.22 37.22 18.28
C LYS A 705 -35.69 36.18 19.31
N ASP A 706 -36.54 36.60 20.24
CA ASP A 706 -37.22 35.70 21.18
C ASP A 706 -37.91 34.54 20.39
N PRO A 707 -37.83 33.29 20.86
CA PRO A 707 -38.42 32.14 20.16
C PRO A 707 -39.95 32.25 19.96
N GLU A 708 -40.64 33.06 20.77
CA GLU A 708 -42.07 33.37 20.57
C GLU A 708 -42.32 34.19 19.29
N HIS A 709 -41.36 35.03 18.88
CA HIS A 709 -41.52 35.90 17.72
C HIS A 709 -41.32 35.16 16.39
N ILE A 710 -40.48 34.11 16.38
CA ILE A 710 -40.26 33.25 15.20
C ILE A 710 -41.48 32.34 14.97
N TYR A 711 -42.11 31.87 16.05
CA TYR A 711 -43.33 31.08 15.95
C TYR A 711 -44.50 31.90 15.41
N ASN A 712 -44.61 33.17 15.83
CA ASN A 712 -45.65 34.08 15.33
C ASN A 712 -45.41 34.54 13.88
N GLU A 713 -44.17 34.84 13.47
CA GLU A 713 -43.86 35.18 12.07
C GLU A 713 -44.17 34.00 11.13
N ALA A 714 -43.73 32.78 11.47
CA ALA A 714 -43.99 31.60 10.64
C ALA A 714 -45.47 31.19 10.60
N MET A 715 -46.22 31.43 11.68
CA MET A 715 -47.67 31.16 11.72
C MET A 715 -48.46 32.20 10.92
N VAL A 716 -47.99 33.46 10.85
CA VAL A 716 -48.60 34.51 10.03
C VAL A 716 -48.32 34.28 8.53
N GLU A 717 -47.11 33.87 8.16
CA GLU A 717 -46.79 33.47 6.77
C GLU A 717 -47.62 32.26 6.33
N ALA A 718 -47.75 31.22 7.17
CA ALA A 718 -48.56 30.04 6.84
C ALA A 718 -50.07 30.36 6.75
N LEU A 719 -50.56 31.33 7.51
CA LEU A 719 -51.95 31.80 7.42
C LEU A 719 -52.19 32.63 6.14
N GLN A 720 -51.21 33.42 5.70
CA GLN A 720 -51.29 34.18 4.45
C GLN A 720 -51.27 33.27 3.20
N GLU A 721 -50.39 32.27 3.17
CA GLU A 721 -50.37 31.27 2.07
C GLU A 721 -51.68 30.46 2.01
N SER A 722 -52.27 30.13 3.16
CA SER A 722 -53.55 29.40 3.20
C SER A 722 -54.76 30.23 2.73
N SER A 723 -54.70 31.57 2.87
CA SER A 723 -55.75 32.46 2.40
C SER A 723 -55.68 32.74 0.90
N GLU A 724 -54.49 32.67 0.29
CA GLU A 724 -54.32 32.83 -1.16
C GLU A 724 -54.74 31.57 -1.93
N GLU A 725 -54.55 30.36 -1.37
CA GLU A 725 -55.02 29.11 -2.00
C GLU A 725 -56.55 28.91 -1.94
N MET A 726 -57.26 29.59 -1.04
CA MET A 726 -58.73 29.46 -0.93
C MET A 726 -59.52 30.32 -1.92
N ASP A 727 -58.91 31.37 -2.51
CA ASP A 727 -59.60 32.26 -3.45
C ASP A 727 -59.46 31.82 -4.93
N GLU A 728 -58.52 30.92 -5.27
CA GLU A 728 -58.36 30.42 -6.65
C GLU A 728 -59.29 29.25 -7.03
N ASP A 729 -59.83 28.49 -6.06
CA ASP A 729 -60.58 27.24 -6.34
C ASP A 729 -62.12 27.41 -6.39
N ALA A 730 -62.64 28.62 -6.19
CA ALA A 730 -64.09 28.91 -6.23
C ALA A 730 -64.64 29.25 -7.64
N GLY A 731 -63.81 29.15 -8.68
CA GLY A 731 -64.03 29.87 -9.93
C GLY A 731 -64.32 29.06 -11.20
N THR A 732 -64.60 27.75 -11.21
CA THR A 732 -64.99 27.10 -12.50
C THR A 732 -65.76 25.78 -12.37
N VAL A 733 -67.08 25.84 -12.16
CA VAL A 733 -67.99 24.77 -12.62
C VAL A 733 -69.28 25.41 -13.15
N ARG A 734 -69.49 25.42 -14.47
CA ARG A 734 -70.82 25.40 -15.10
C ARG A 734 -70.74 25.00 -16.58
N LEU A 735 -71.43 23.87 -16.85
CA LEU A 735 -71.89 23.24 -18.11
C LEU A 735 -70.84 22.61 -19.04
#